data_AF-B8FC88-F1
#
_entry.id   AF-B8FC88-F1
#
_cell.length_a   1.000
_cell.length_b   1.000
_cell.length_c   1.000
_cell.angle_alpha   90.00
_cell.angle_beta   90.00
_cell.angle_gamma   90.00
#
_symmetry.space_group_name_H-M   'P 1'
#
loop_
_entity.id
_entity.type
_entity.pdbx_description
1 polymer ?
#
loop_
_entity_poly.entity_id
_entity_poly.type
_entity_poly.pdbx_seq_one_letter_code
_entity_poly.pdbx_strand_id
1 'polypeptide(L)'
;MDSILDYIGNTPLVEIRRLNPNPAVRIFAKLEYFNPGGSIKDRAALSMIEEGERTGELTRDKTVLEATSGNTGIGLALVCSVKGYRLLLAMSESVSEERRKILSARGAEILLTPGRLGTDGAIEEVYKLVRENPEKYFMTDQYNNEANWKAHVQSTAPEIWEQTMHQITHMVATIGTTGTCMGLSRGLKAFNPKIRMIGVEPYFGHKIQGLKNLKESYVPEIFDKKALDEKVNVDDEEAFEMARRLAREEGLFVGMSSGAAMAIACKKAMELKSGVIVALLPDSGERYLSTSLFAVQEKSGLSLYNTAIRSKESFTPIKPGKAGMYSCGPTANEPMGLGHCRRFVFADLLSRYLTYKGLDVKHIINITDMDDKTIEGSQEAGMGLEEFTQKYIDQFMEDIETLGVKPAEAYPRASKHVDDMVEIASKLAGTGFAYEKMRSLYFDISRLEGYGDLSGIDLDKIRLGATVELDDYEKDNPRDFTLFKRSRLNELKRGIFVKTEWGNVRPSWHIQCTAMSMKYLGETYDIHTASRDLVFPHHENEVAIAKALTGKPLANYWLHCDQVIVDEKDAWPEKITLQDLKDKGYTGRQIRFWLLATHYRKPLHLTLASLDSAAKGLERLDHFVEALQNADGARTNADVDQLLYDIKQGFIAAMDDDLSVSAALSSLFAVVKKVNRLASQNALGSSGANKILEALRKTDQVLGVLSFDAEPQDAEISALMEKREKARAEGDYAAADAIRDQLTARGVTVRDGKAK
;
A
#
# COMPACT_ATOMS: atom_id res chain seq x y z
N MET A 1 35.81 38.81 0.07
CA MET A 1 34.88 37.68 -0.11
C MET A 1 34.51 37.76 -1.56
N ASP A 2 35.12 36.89 -2.34
CA ASP A 2 35.26 36.98 -3.79
C ASP A 2 34.50 35.81 -4.45
N SER A 3 34.09 34.80 -3.68
CA SER A 3 33.37 33.62 -4.15
C SER A 3 32.31 33.12 -3.16
N ILE A 4 31.31 32.39 -3.67
CA ILE A 4 30.34 31.65 -2.85
C ILE A 4 31.01 30.61 -1.95
N LEU A 5 32.20 30.13 -2.32
CA LEU A 5 32.98 29.19 -1.52
C LEU A 5 33.50 29.83 -0.21
N ASP A 6 33.68 31.15 -0.16
CA ASP A 6 34.12 31.87 1.05
C ASP A 6 33.05 31.89 2.15
N TYR A 7 31.80 31.55 1.78
CA TYR A 7 30.67 31.43 2.71
C TYR A 7 30.48 29.98 3.20
N ILE A 8 31.35 29.05 2.82
CA ILE A 8 31.39 27.71 3.42
C ILE A 8 31.95 27.85 4.84
N GLY A 9 31.08 27.61 5.82
CA GLY A 9 31.38 27.69 7.24
C GLY A 9 30.66 28.84 7.97
N ASN A 10 31.13 29.14 9.17
CA ASN A 10 30.54 30.14 10.08
C ASN A 10 29.02 29.95 10.30
N THR A 11 28.58 28.70 10.39
CA THR A 11 27.16 28.36 10.46
C THR A 11 26.60 28.63 11.87
N PRO A 12 25.29 28.87 12.03
CA PRO A 12 24.70 29.19 13.33
C PRO A 12 24.77 28.04 14.35
N LEU A 13 24.84 28.43 15.64
CA LEU A 13 24.65 27.55 16.79
C LEU A 13 23.40 28.03 17.55
N VAL A 14 22.41 27.15 17.74
CA VAL A 14 21.11 27.51 18.33
C VAL A 14 20.85 26.68 19.58
N GLU A 15 20.41 27.32 20.66
CA GLU A 15 20.06 26.64 21.91
C GLU A 15 18.70 25.93 21.79
N ILE A 16 18.64 24.67 22.18
CA ILE A 16 17.44 23.84 22.24
C ILE A 16 16.78 24.05 23.60
N ARG A 17 15.49 24.43 23.60
CA ARG A 17 14.80 24.87 24.82
C ARG A 17 13.63 23.96 25.20
N ARG A 18 12.76 23.63 24.25
CA ARG A 18 11.54 22.85 24.49
C ARG A 18 11.82 21.36 24.57
N LEU A 19 12.74 20.86 23.74
CA LEU A 19 13.13 19.45 23.71
C LEU A 19 14.15 19.10 24.80
N ASN A 20 14.73 20.09 25.48
CA ASN A 20 15.74 19.85 26.51
C ASN A 20 15.10 19.25 27.77
N PRO A 21 15.42 17.99 28.12
CA PRO A 21 14.80 17.32 29.27
C PRO A 21 15.42 17.73 30.61
N ASN A 22 16.55 18.45 30.61
CA ASN A 22 17.27 18.81 31.82
C ASN A 22 17.67 20.30 31.84
N PRO A 23 17.03 21.15 32.65
CA PRO A 23 17.32 22.58 32.68
C PRO A 23 18.72 22.93 33.22
N ALA A 24 19.40 22.00 33.90
CA ALA A 24 20.78 22.21 34.37
C ALA A 24 21.84 21.92 33.28
N VAL A 25 21.42 21.40 32.13
CA VAL A 25 22.27 21.12 30.97
C VAL A 25 21.82 22.00 29.82
N ARG A 26 22.75 22.62 29.11
CA ARG A 26 22.45 23.39 27.89
C ARG A 26 22.70 22.50 26.68
N ILE A 27 21.71 22.39 25.80
CA ILE A 27 21.84 21.66 24.53
C ILE A 27 21.84 22.67 23.40
N PHE A 28 22.81 22.60 22.51
CA PHE A 28 22.88 23.41 21.30
C PHE A 28 22.84 22.54 20.04
N ALA A 29 22.21 23.04 19.00
CA ALA A 29 22.22 22.50 17.65
C ALA A 29 23.16 23.33 16.76
N LYS A 30 24.17 22.68 16.16
CA LYS A 30 25.05 23.28 15.16
C LYS A 30 24.44 23.08 13.78
N LEU A 31 23.96 24.16 13.16
CA LEU A 31 23.06 24.14 11.99
C LEU A 31 23.84 24.20 10.67
N GLU A 32 24.39 23.07 10.24
CA GLU A 32 25.27 23.04 9.05
C GLU A 32 24.53 23.08 7.71
N TYR A 33 23.20 23.07 7.71
CA TYR A 33 22.42 23.31 6.51
C TYR A 33 22.46 24.77 6.00
N PHE A 34 23.08 25.68 6.75
CA PHE A 34 23.32 27.06 6.33
C PHE A 34 24.56 27.22 5.43
N ASN A 35 25.36 26.17 5.21
CA ASN A 35 26.39 26.24 4.18
C ASN A 35 25.75 26.45 2.78
N PRO A 36 26.44 27.04 1.80
CA PRO A 36 25.85 27.40 0.50
C PRO A 36 25.31 26.22 -0.34
N GLY A 37 25.91 25.05 -0.20
CA GLY A 37 25.46 23.78 -0.76
C GLY A 37 24.46 23.06 0.13
N GLY A 38 24.12 23.64 1.29
CA GLY A 38 23.05 23.27 2.19
C GLY A 38 23.37 22.10 3.13
N SER A 39 24.64 21.79 3.34
CA SER A 39 25.04 20.77 4.33
C SER A 39 26.48 20.94 4.80
N ILE A 40 26.82 20.23 5.88
CA ILE A 40 28.20 20.15 6.39
C ILE A 40 29.22 19.67 5.35
N LYS A 41 28.78 18.93 4.33
CA LYS A 41 29.67 18.29 3.36
C LYS A 41 30.32 19.27 2.38
N ASP A 42 29.86 20.51 2.34
CA ASP A 42 30.50 21.57 1.56
C ASP A 42 31.94 21.81 2.02
N ARG A 43 32.19 21.73 3.33
CA ARG A 43 33.53 21.88 3.93
C ARG A 43 34.48 20.77 3.47
N ALA A 44 34.01 19.52 3.54
CA ALA A 44 34.80 18.37 3.11
C ALA A 44 35.05 18.39 1.60
N ALA A 45 34.02 18.73 0.81
CA ALA A 45 34.13 18.85 -0.64
C ALA A 45 35.16 19.91 -1.04
N LEU A 46 35.12 21.11 -0.45
CA LEU A 46 36.08 22.16 -0.73
C LEU A 46 37.50 21.71 -0.38
N SER A 47 37.69 21.17 0.83
CA SER A 47 39.02 20.74 1.29
C SER A 47 39.61 19.61 0.45
N MET A 48 38.82 18.62 0.03
CA MET A 48 39.31 17.53 -0.82
C MET A 48 39.71 18.01 -2.23
N ILE A 49 38.96 18.96 -2.80
CA ILE A 49 39.29 19.54 -4.10
C ILE A 49 40.55 20.40 -4.02
N GLU A 50 40.66 21.27 -3.01
CA GLU A 50 41.83 22.13 -2.83
C GLU A 50 43.10 21.32 -2.53
N GLU A 51 42.97 20.22 -1.79
CA GLU A 51 44.09 19.31 -1.57
C GLU A 51 44.52 18.64 -2.88
N GLY A 52 43.58 18.16 -3.70
CA GLY A 52 43.88 17.60 -5.02
C GLY A 52 44.55 18.61 -5.97
N GLU A 53 44.12 19.88 -5.93
CA GLU A 53 44.77 20.98 -6.65
C GLU A 53 46.21 21.20 -6.15
N ARG A 54 46.39 21.21 -4.82
CA ARG A 54 47.67 21.48 -4.16
C ARG A 54 48.70 20.38 -4.38
N THR A 55 48.28 19.11 -4.38
CA THR A 55 49.16 17.96 -4.64
C THR A 55 49.45 17.76 -6.13
N GLY A 56 48.64 18.37 -7.01
CA GLY A 56 48.71 18.21 -8.46
C GLY A 56 48.02 16.94 -8.98
N GLU A 57 47.36 16.17 -8.11
CA GLU A 57 46.61 14.97 -8.50
C GLU A 57 45.35 15.30 -9.30
N LEU A 58 44.74 16.47 -9.05
CA LEU A 58 43.62 17.04 -9.80
C LEU A 58 44.13 18.09 -10.80
N THR A 59 44.08 17.74 -12.09
CA THR A 59 44.38 18.65 -13.21
C THR A 59 43.10 19.07 -13.93
N ARG A 60 43.19 20.08 -14.81
CA ARG A 60 42.04 20.57 -15.60
C ARG A 60 41.47 19.54 -16.57
N ASP A 61 42.28 18.57 -16.98
CA ASP A 61 41.87 17.50 -17.90
C ASP A 61 41.13 16.36 -17.20
N LYS A 62 41.25 16.24 -15.87
CA LYS A 62 40.59 15.17 -15.10
C LYS A 62 39.14 15.52 -14.77
N THR A 63 38.33 14.47 -14.64
CA THR A 63 36.96 14.54 -14.12
C THR A 63 36.97 14.15 -12.64
N VAL A 64 36.37 14.97 -11.78
CA VAL A 64 36.16 14.64 -10.37
C VAL A 64 35.14 13.51 -10.28
N LEU A 65 35.45 12.48 -9.49
CA LEU A 65 34.64 11.27 -9.34
C LEU A 65 34.45 10.93 -7.85
N GLU A 66 33.21 10.66 -7.43
CA GLU A 66 32.89 10.30 -6.05
C GLU A 66 31.70 9.34 -5.94
N ALA A 67 31.76 8.43 -4.97
CA ALA A 67 30.64 7.58 -4.57
C ALA A 67 29.86 8.25 -3.44
N THR A 68 28.58 8.59 -3.64
CA THR A 68 27.86 9.43 -2.68
C THR A 68 26.43 8.98 -2.42
N SER A 69 25.96 9.23 -1.19
CA SER A 69 24.56 9.13 -0.79
C SER A 69 23.79 10.45 -0.93
N GLY A 70 24.46 11.51 -1.43
CA GLY A 70 23.86 12.76 -1.90
C GLY A 70 24.53 14.02 -1.37
N ASN A 71 24.76 14.16 -0.06
CA ASN A 71 25.22 15.44 0.53
C ASN A 71 26.64 15.83 0.07
N THR A 72 27.59 14.89 0.08
CA THR A 72 28.94 15.14 -0.45
C THR A 72 28.91 15.42 -1.94
N GLY A 73 28.07 14.73 -2.70
CA GLY A 73 27.87 15.02 -4.12
C GLY A 73 27.40 16.46 -4.36
N ILE A 74 26.47 16.96 -3.54
CA ILE A 74 25.95 18.34 -3.68
C ILE A 74 27.05 19.36 -3.36
N GLY A 75 27.83 19.12 -2.31
CA GLY A 75 29.00 19.94 -1.98
C GLY A 75 30.04 19.94 -3.10
N LEU A 76 30.35 18.78 -3.68
CA LEU A 76 31.26 18.67 -4.83
C LEU A 76 30.70 19.35 -6.06
N ALA A 77 29.41 19.25 -6.34
CA ALA A 77 28.77 19.94 -7.47
C ALA A 77 28.87 21.46 -7.32
N LEU A 78 28.66 21.99 -6.10
CA LEU A 78 28.91 23.41 -5.80
C LEU A 78 30.37 23.78 -6.09
N VAL A 79 31.33 23.08 -5.48
CA VAL A 79 32.76 23.41 -5.59
C VAL A 79 33.26 23.28 -7.04
N CYS A 80 32.92 22.20 -7.72
CA CYS A 80 33.32 21.94 -9.11
C CYS A 80 32.70 22.96 -10.07
N SER A 81 31.45 23.38 -9.85
CA SER A 81 30.81 24.41 -10.70
C SER A 81 31.53 25.76 -10.62
N VAL A 82 32.00 26.14 -9.43
CA VAL A 82 32.73 27.40 -9.22
C VAL A 82 34.16 27.29 -9.74
N LYS A 83 34.85 26.19 -9.42
CA LYS A 83 36.26 25.98 -9.80
C LYS A 83 36.42 25.56 -11.26
N GLY A 84 35.36 25.14 -11.95
CA GLY A 84 35.38 24.76 -13.37
C GLY A 84 35.88 23.34 -13.62
N TYR A 85 35.45 22.37 -12.81
CA TYR A 85 35.76 20.94 -12.97
C TYR A 85 34.55 20.15 -13.47
N ARG A 86 34.79 19.13 -14.29
CA ARG A 86 33.77 18.11 -14.63
C ARG A 86 33.54 17.22 -13.43
N LEU A 87 32.29 16.82 -13.19
CA LEU A 87 31.91 16.01 -12.04
C LEU A 87 31.03 14.83 -12.46
N LEU A 88 31.46 13.62 -12.09
CA LEU A 88 30.70 12.38 -12.20
C LEU A 88 30.44 11.82 -10.79
N LEU A 89 29.19 11.53 -10.47
CA LEU A 89 28.78 11.00 -9.17
C LEU A 89 28.14 9.62 -9.34
N ALA A 90 28.70 8.62 -8.67
CA ALA A 90 28.05 7.33 -8.54
C ALA A 90 27.15 7.31 -7.31
N MET A 91 25.90 6.87 -7.46
CA MET A 91 24.96 6.77 -6.34
C MET A 91 23.94 5.66 -6.54
N SER A 92 23.42 5.13 -5.43
CA SER A 92 22.36 4.12 -5.45
C SER A 92 21.05 4.68 -6.00
N GLU A 93 20.28 3.86 -6.72
CA GLU A 93 18.90 4.16 -7.11
C GLU A 93 17.96 4.48 -5.93
N SER A 94 18.33 4.05 -4.71
CA SER A 94 17.57 4.28 -3.47
C SER A 94 17.71 5.69 -2.87
N VAL A 95 18.60 6.54 -3.41
CA VAL A 95 18.77 7.93 -2.97
C VAL A 95 17.51 8.75 -3.27
N SER A 96 17.17 9.68 -2.37
CA SER A 96 15.97 10.51 -2.48
C SER A 96 15.86 11.26 -3.81
N GLU A 97 14.63 11.51 -4.26
CA GLU A 97 14.39 12.20 -5.51
C GLU A 97 14.92 13.64 -5.50
N GLU A 98 14.77 14.33 -4.37
CA GLU A 98 15.20 15.72 -4.24
C GLU A 98 16.71 15.83 -4.45
N ARG A 99 17.50 14.92 -3.89
CA ARG A 99 18.96 14.94 -4.06
C ARG A 99 19.37 14.67 -5.50
N ARG A 100 18.73 13.72 -6.18
CA ARG A 100 18.99 13.46 -7.61
C ARG A 100 18.67 14.69 -8.47
N LYS A 101 17.51 15.32 -8.22
CA LYS A 101 17.08 16.54 -8.91
C LYS A 101 18.05 17.70 -8.67
N ILE A 102 18.50 17.93 -7.43
CA ILE A 102 19.48 18.97 -7.08
C ILE A 102 20.81 18.74 -7.81
N LEU A 103 21.30 17.50 -7.84
CA LEU A 103 22.58 17.15 -8.47
C LEU A 103 22.53 17.37 -10.00
N SER A 104 21.47 16.90 -10.66
CA SER A 104 21.28 17.15 -12.09
C SER A 104 21.15 18.64 -12.41
N ALA A 105 20.41 19.40 -11.59
CA ALA A 105 20.26 20.84 -11.77
C ALA A 105 21.58 21.62 -11.61
N ARG A 106 22.52 21.09 -10.82
CA ARG A 106 23.88 21.63 -10.65
C ARG A 106 24.88 21.15 -11.70
N GLY A 107 24.42 20.43 -12.72
CA GLY A 107 25.24 19.98 -13.85
C GLY A 107 26.14 18.78 -13.55
N ALA A 108 25.86 18.00 -12.49
CA ALA A 108 26.59 16.78 -12.22
C ALA A 108 26.12 15.64 -13.14
N GLU A 109 27.06 14.88 -13.69
CA GLU A 109 26.76 13.60 -14.35
C GLU A 109 26.48 12.55 -13.27
N ILE A 110 25.42 11.76 -13.44
CA ILE A 110 24.98 10.77 -12.45
C ILE A 110 25.10 9.37 -13.04
N LEU A 111 25.82 8.50 -12.34
CA LEU A 111 25.89 7.07 -12.58
C LEU A 111 25.08 6.34 -11.49
N LEU A 112 23.96 5.72 -11.88
CA LEU A 112 23.12 4.97 -10.95
C LEU A 112 23.63 3.54 -10.77
N THR A 113 23.70 3.08 -9.52
CA THR A 113 24.02 1.69 -9.16
C THR A 113 22.81 1.00 -8.50
N PRO A 114 22.69 -0.34 -8.56
CA PRO A 114 21.52 -1.06 -8.08
C PRO A 114 21.14 -0.72 -6.63
N GLY A 115 19.85 -0.41 -6.41
CA GLY A 115 19.32 0.00 -5.10
C GLY A 115 19.73 -0.91 -3.92
N ARG A 116 19.67 -2.23 -4.12
CA ARG A 116 19.96 -3.25 -3.08
C ARG A 116 21.40 -3.23 -2.53
N LEU A 117 22.35 -2.68 -3.28
CA LEU A 117 23.76 -2.60 -2.87
C LEU A 117 24.07 -1.30 -2.10
N GLY A 118 23.09 -0.40 -1.97
CA GLY A 118 23.24 0.85 -1.25
C GLY A 118 24.43 1.69 -1.75
N THR A 119 25.10 2.37 -0.82
CA THR A 119 26.29 3.18 -1.15
C THR A 119 27.50 2.32 -1.48
N ASP A 120 27.57 1.09 -0.96
CA ASP A 120 28.72 0.22 -1.14
C ASP A 120 28.86 -0.21 -2.62
N GLY A 121 27.75 -0.49 -3.31
CA GLY A 121 27.79 -0.70 -4.77
C GLY A 121 28.24 0.53 -5.58
N ALA A 122 27.99 1.75 -5.09
CA ALA A 122 28.52 2.96 -5.72
C ALA A 122 30.04 3.11 -5.49
N ILE A 123 30.54 2.73 -4.31
CA ILE A 123 31.97 2.72 -3.99
C ILE A 123 32.70 1.73 -4.89
N GLU A 124 32.18 0.51 -5.02
CA GLU A 124 32.75 -0.53 -5.89
C GLU A 124 32.89 -0.06 -7.34
N GLU A 125 31.85 0.58 -7.89
CA GLU A 125 31.87 1.06 -9.28
C GLU A 125 32.85 2.23 -9.46
N VAL A 126 32.92 3.17 -8.52
CA VAL A 126 33.91 4.27 -8.57
C VAL A 126 35.34 3.73 -8.52
N TYR A 127 35.62 2.79 -7.61
CA TYR A 127 36.96 2.20 -7.50
C TYR A 127 37.36 1.40 -8.75
N LYS A 128 36.38 0.75 -9.39
CA LYS A 128 36.59 0.10 -10.69
C LYS A 128 36.93 1.11 -11.77
N LEU A 129 36.14 2.19 -11.92
CA LEU A 129 36.35 3.21 -12.94
C LEU A 129 37.71 3.90 -12.84
N VAL A 130 38.16 4.21 -11.62
CA VAL A 130 39.47 4.83 -11.36
C VAL A 130 40.60 3.87 -11.70
N ARG A 131 40.47 2.59 -11.34
CA ARG A 131 41.47 1.56 -11.64
C ARG A 131 41.62 1.30 -13.14
N GLU A 132 40.50 1.32 -13.86
CA GLU A 132 40.48 1.13 -15.32
C GLU A 132 40.92 2.40 -16.07
N ASN A 133 40.77 3.59 -15.48
CA ASN A 133 41.03 4.88 -16.13
C ASN A 133 41.74 5.90 -15.21
N PRO A 134 42.94 5.59 -14.69
CA PRO A 134 43.59 6.41 -13.66
C PRO A 134 43.98 7.83 -14.14
N GLU A 135 44.21 8.00 -15.45
CA GLU A 135 44.54 9.30 -16.03
C GLU A 135 43.31 10.19 -16.24
N LYS A 136 42.11 9.60 -16.29
CA LYS A 136 40.86 10.32 -16.60
C LYS A 136 40.19 10.91 -15.37
N TYR A 137 40.29 10.22 -14.23
CA TYR A 137 39.52 10.56 -13.03
C TYR A 137 40.42 11.02 -11.89
N PHE A 138 39.92 12.00 -11.14
CA PHE A 138 40.39 12.31 -9.79
C PHE A 138 39.32 11.85 -8.81
N MET A 139 39.65 10.84 -8.02
CA MET A 139 38.74 10.31 -6.99
C MET A 139 38.91 11.13 -5.71
N THR A 140 37.87 11.81 -5.26
CA THR A 140 37.95 12.57 -4.00
C THR A 140 38.08 11.65 -2.78
N ASP A 141 37.51 10.44 -2.87
CA ASP A 141 37.60 9.37 -1.88
C ASP A 141 37.28 9.83 -0.46
N GLN A 142 36.05 10.27 -0.24
CA GLN A 142 35.64 10.81 1.06
C GLN A 142 35.83 9.82 2.23
N TYR A 143 36.03 8.53 1.98
CA TYR A 143 36.19 7.51 3.01
C TYR A 143 37.64 7.31 3.45
N ASN A 144 38.61 7.62 2.59
CA ASN A 144 40.04 7.44 2.88
C ASN A 144 40.85 8.75 2.83
N ASN A 145 40.26 9.85 2.33
CA ASN A 145 40.95 11.12 2.18
C ASN A 145 41.02 11.90 3.52
N GLU A 146 42.24 12.19 3.99
CA GLU A 146 42.45 12.95 5.21
C GLU A 146 41.93 14.39 5.15
N ALA A 147 41.86 14.99 3.96
CA ALA A 147 41.30 16.33 3.77
C ALA A 147 39.85 16.42 4.28
N ASN A 148 39.09 15.30 4.24
CA ASN A 148 37.74 15.23 4.78
C ASN A 148 37.70 15.58 6.29
N TRP A 149 38.48 14.87 7.12
CA TRP A 149 38.46 15.15 8.56
C TRP A 149 39.24 16.41 8.92
N LYS A 150 40.30 16.76 8.17
CA LYS A 150 41.08 18.00 8.36
C LYS A 150 40.22 19.25 8.19
N ALA A 151 39.28 19.25 7.24
CA ALA A 151 38.32 20.34 7.06
C ALA A 151 37.60 20.72 8.37
N HIS A 152 37.23 19.72 9.17
CA HIS A 152 36.52 19.94 10.44
C HIS A 152 37.43 20.33 11.60
N VAL A 153 38.71 19.90 11.59
CA VAL A 153 39.72 20.39 12.55
C VAL A 153 39.99 21.87 12.33
N GLN A 154 40.07 22.29 11.07
CA GLN A 154 40.43 23.65 10.68
C GLN A 154 39.26 24.65 10.76
N SER A 155 38.01 24.17 10.68
CA SER A 155 36.83 25.05 10.62
C SER A 155 35.76 24.71 11.66
N THR A 156 35.09 23.57 11.53
CA THR A 156 33.91 23.25 12.35
C THR A 156 34.20 23.18 13.85
N ALA A 157 35.32 22.57 14.26
CA ALA A 157 35.69 22.48 15.67
C ALA A 157 36.02 23.85 16.31
N PRO A 158 36.88 24.70 15.70
CA PRO A 158 37.09 26.07 16.16
C PRO A 158 35.80 26.88 16.26
N GLU A 159 34.90 26.78 15.25
CA GLU A 159 33.62 27.48 15.29
C GLU A 159 32.77 27.07 16.50
N ILE A 160 32.64 25.77 16.75
CA ILE A 160 31.87 25.26 17.91
C ILE A 160 32.52 25.72 19.22
N TRP A 161 33.85 25.66 19.31
CA TRP A 161 34.58 26.09 20.50
C TRP A 161 34.29 27.56 20.83
N GLU A 162 34.42 28.46 19.86
CA GLU A 162 34.16 29.89 20.04
C GLU A 162 32.67 30.18 20.28
N GLN A 163 31.77 29.57 19.52
CA GLN A 163 30.32 29.81 19.65
C GLN A 163 29.74 29.31 20.98
N THR A 164 30.37 28.31 21.59
CA THR A 164 30.02 27.84 22.94
C THR A 164 30.70 28.63 24.05
N MET A 165 31.44 29.71 23.72
CA MET A 165 32.27 30.47 24.65
C MET A 165 33.22 29.56 25.45
N HIS A 166 33.79 28.54 24.78
CA HIS A 166 34.73 27.59 25.35
C HIS A 166 34.13 26.66 26.43
N GLN A 167 32.79 26.55 26.50
CA GLN A 167 32.09 25.81 27.56
C GLN A 167 31.63 24.40 27.17
N ILE A 168 31.77 24.00 25.90
CA ILE A 168 31.35 22.67 25.45
C ILE A 168 31.96 21.55 26.31
N THR A 169 31.12 20.61 26.73
CA THR A 169 31.55 19.41 27.48
C THR A 169 31.31 18.13 26.69
N HIS A 170 30.27 18.08 25.87
CA HIS A 170 29.94 16.90 25.05
C HIS A 170 29.61 17.31 23.62
N MET A 171 30.13 16.56 22.66
CA MET A 171 29.82 16.71 21.24
C MET A 171 29.15 15.43 20.73
N VAL A 172 27.97 15.56 20.13
CA VAL A 172 27.19 14.44 19.57
C VAL A 172 27.17 14.57 18.06
N ALA A 173 27.72 13.56 17.38
CA ALA A 173 27.78 13.51 15.92
C ALA A 173 27.52 12.09 15.39
N THR A 174 26.83 12.01 14.26
CA THR A 174 26.43 10.72 13.68
C THR A 174 27.51 10.09 12.80
N ILE A 175 27.57 8.76 12.79
CA ILE A 175 28.54 7.97 12.03
C ILE A 175 27.99 7.69 10.62
N GLY A 176 28.65 8.28 9.62
CA GLY A 176 28.43 8.01 8.20
C GLY A 176 29.77 7.82 7.50
N THR A 177 30.27 8.87 6.85
CA THR A 177 31.62 8.90 6.23
C THR A 177 32.75 8.96 7.26
N THR A 178 32.42 9.06 8.55
CA THR A 178 33.28 9.27 9.73
C THR A 178 34.13 10.55 9.77
N GLY A 179 34.50 11.14 8.63
CA GLY A 179 35.36 12.34 8.57
C GLY A 179 34.94 13.49 9.49
N THR A 180 33.65 13.78 9.55
CA THR A 180 33.07 14.77 10.48
C THR A 180 33.32 14.44 11.96
N CYS A 181 32.96 13.23 12.41
CA CYS A 181 33.18 12.82 13.80
C CYS A 181 34.67 12.80 14.15
N MET A 182 35.51 12.34 13.22
CA MET A 182 36.95 12.25 13.41
C MET A 182 37.60 13.63 13.53
N GLY A 183 37.23 14.56 12.66
CA GLY A 183 37.77 15.91 12.69
C GLY A 183 37.27 16.73 13.89
N LEU A 184 35.99 16.60 14.25
CA LEU A 184 35.45 17.21 15.46
C LEU A 184 36.15 16.68 16.72
N SER A 185 36.35 15.36 16.80
CA SER A 185 37.05 14.76 17.94
C SER A 185 38.46 15.29 18.09
N ARG A 186 39.27 15.25 17.02
CA ARG A 186 40.65 15.72 17.04
C ARG A 186 40.73 17.23 17.33
N GLY A 187 39.90 18.03 16.66
CA GLY A 187 39.90 19.48 16.81
C GLY A 187 39.46 19.94 18.19
N LEU A 188 38.33 19.43 18.71
CA LEU A 188 37.83 19.82 20.02
C LEU A 188 38.75 19.33 21.15
N LYS A 189 39.27 18.10 21.07
CA LYS A 189 40.20 17.58 22.08
C LYS A 189 41.55 18.29 22.09
N ALA A 190 41.96 18.90 20.98
CA ALA A 190 43.14 19.77 20.95
C ALA A 190 42.94 21.05 21.78
N PHE A 191 41.71 21.59 21.85
CA PHE A 191 41.37 22.70 22.74
C PHE A 191 41.19 22.25 24.19
N ASN A 192 40.46 21.15 24.41
CA ASN A 192 40.25 20.59 25.74
C ASN A 192 40.08 19.06 25.67
N PRO A 193 41.05 18.28 26.18
CA PRO A 193 41.01 16.82 26.11
C PRO A 193 39.91 16.18 26.97
N LYS A 194 39.24 16.96 27.83
CA LYS A 194 38.11 16.50 28.64
C LYS A 194 36.77 16.50 27.89
N ILE A 195 36.69 17.10 26.71
CA ILE A 195 35.47 17.08 25.89
C ILE A 195 35.17 15.65 25.46
N ARG A 196 33.93 15.21 25.71
CA ARG A 196 33.48 13.86 25.41
C ARG A 196 32.86 13.80 24.01
N MET A 197 33.41 12.94 23.16
CA MET A 197 32.92 12.70 21.80
C MET A 197 31.99 11.49 21.76
N ILE A 198 30.73 11.74 21.41
CA ILE A 198 29.67 10.72 21.34
C ILE A 198 29.34 10.49 19.86
N GLY A 199 29.68 9.29 19.37
CA GLY A 199 29.32 8.84 18.03
C GLY A 199 27.98 8.13 18.02
N VAL A 200 27.06 8.57 17.16
CA VAL A 200 25.74 7.93 16.99
C VAL A 200 25.76 7.00 15.79
N GLU A 201 25.49 5.71 16.02
CA GLU A 201 25.46 4.67 14.99
C GLU A 201 24.04 4.07 14.91
N PRO A 202 23.45 3.88 13.73
CA PRO A 202 22.16 3.19 13.63
C PRO A 202 22.29 1.68 13.92
N TYR A 203 21.17 0.98 14.14
CA TYR A 203 21.14 -0.48 14.22
C TYR A 203 21.33 -1.15 12.84
N PHE A 204 21.43 -2.48 12.79
CA PHE A 204 21.50 -3.25 11.54
C PHE A 204 20.23 -3.07 10.70
N GLY A 205 20.37 -2.97 9.38
CA GLY A 205 19.24 -2.86 8.45
C GLY A 205 18.48 -1.52 8.52
N HIS A 206 19.15 -0.48 9.02
CA HIS A 206 18.56 0.83 9.21
C HIS A 206 18.17 1.53 7.91
N LYS A 207 17.23 2.47 8.02
CA LYS A 207 16.72 3.29 6.90
C LYS A 207 17.25 4.73 6.92
N ILE A 208 18.02 5.10 7.94
CA ILE A 208 18.61 6.45 8.07
C ILE A 208 19.64 6.71 6.96
N GLN A 209 19.22 7.38 5.88
CA GLN A 209 20.10 7.68 4.76
C GLN A 209 21.27 8.58 5.17
N GLY A 210 22.48 8.22 4.74
CA GLY A 210 23.72 8.96 5.02
C GLY A 210 24.49 8.49 6.25
N LEU A 211 23.87 7.65 7.10
CA LEU A 211 24.58 6.95 8.19
C LEU A 211 25.02 5.56 7.75
N LYS A 212 25.94 4.97 8.52
CA LYS A 212 26.42 3.60 8.32
C LYS A 212 26.44 2.87 9.66
N ASN A 213 26.00 1.60 9.66
CA ASN A 213 26.42 0.68 10.70
C ASN A 213 27.78 0.06 10.31
N LEU A 214 28.82 0.28 11.13
CA LEU A 214 30.19 -0.14 10.79
C LEU A 214 30.41 -1.67 10.83
N LYS A 215 29.40 -2.46 11.19
CA LYS A 215 29.45 -3.93 11.08
C LYS A 215 28.85 -4.45 9.78
N GLU A 216 27.95 -3.70 9.15
CA GLU A 216 27.25 -4.13 7.93
C GLU A 216 27.86 -3.51 6.67
N SER A 217 28.41 -2.31 6.78
CA SER A 217 29.02 -1.56 5.66
C SER A 217 30.54 -1.57 5.71
N TYR A 218 31.18 -1.27 4.58
CA TYR A 218 32.62 -0.99 4.56
C TYR A 218 32.98 0.13 5.55
N VAL A 219 33.93 -0.18 6.44
CA VAL A 219 34.47 0.75 7.43
C VAL A 219 35.42 1.74 6.72
N PRO A 220 35.19 3.06 6.82
CA PRO A 220 36.10 4.05 6.23
C PRO A 220 37.48 3.99 6.88
N GLU A 221 38.57 4.05 6.11
CA GLU A 221 39.94 3.96 6.64
C GLU A 221 40.30 5.14 7.55
N ILE A 222 39.68 6.31 7.35
CA ILE A 222 39.88 7.47 8.24
C ILE A 222 39.28 7.29 9.65
N PHE A 223 38.51 6.21 9.87
CA PHE A 223 37.85 5.96 11.15
C PHE A 223 38.83 5.43 12.20
N ASP A 224 39.02 6.22 13.26
CA ASP A 224 39.70 5.79 14.48
C ASP A 224 38.68 5.61 15.61
N LYS A 225 38.45 4.36 16.01
CA LYS A 225 37.54 4.02 17.11
C LYS A 225 37.94 4.71 18.43
N LYS A 226 39.24 4.96 18.66
CA LYS A 226 39.73 5.61 19.90
C LYS A 226 39.45 7.11 19.93
N ALA A 227 39.10 7.71 18.79
CA ALA A 227 38.71 9.12 18.75
C ALA A 227 37.34 9.35 19.43
N LEU A 228 36.49 8.34 19.52
CA LEU A 228 35.19 8.41 20.20
C LEU A 228 35.33 7.98 21.67
N ASP A 229 34.78 8.78 22.58
CA ASP A 229 34.67 8.41 23.99
C ASP A 229 33.53 7.42 24.24
N GLU A 230 32.48 7.55 23.43
CA GLU A 230 31.29 6.72 23.49
C GLU A 230 30.74 6.50 22.07
N LYS A 231 30.23 5.30 21.81
CA LYS A 231 29.44 4.99 20.62
C LYS A 231 28.08 4.46 21.07
N VAL A 232 27.01 5.14 20.65
CA VAL A 232 25.64 4.84 21.07
C VAL A 232 24.82 4.47 19.85
N ASN A 233 23.97 3.45 19.99
CA ASN A 233 23.06 3.06 18.93
C ASN A 233 21.74 3.84 18.98
N VAL A 234 21.13 4.08 17.82
CA VAL A 234 19.81 4.76 17.70
C VAL A 234 18.89 3.98 16.77
N ASP A 235 17.61 3.96 17.13
CA ASP A 235 16.54 3.37 16.31
C ASP A 235 16.08 4.34 15.21
N ASP A 236 15.61 3.79 14.09
CA ASP A 236 15.10 4.55 12.95
C ASP A 236 13.92 5.45 13.34
N GLU A 237 12.91 4.90 14.02
CA GLU A 237 11.70 5.66 14.36
C GLU A 237 12.01 6.69 15.44
N GLU A 238 12.92 6.39 16.35
CA GLU A 238 13.39 7.37 17.33
C GLU A 238 14.06 8.57 16.64
N ALA A 239 14.96 8.31 15.68
CA ALA A 239 15.61 9.37 14.92
C ALA A 239 14.61 10.18 14.09
N PHE A 240 13.67 9.50 13.42
CA PHE A 240 12.67 10.15 12.58
C PHE A 240 11.70 11.00 13.40
N GLU A 241 11.20 10.47 14.51
CA GLU A 241 10.31 11.21 15.39
C GLU A 241 11.02 12.42 16.01
N MET A 242 12.29 12.27 16.43
CA MET A 242 13.05 13.41 16.93
C MET A 242 13.24 14.51 15.87
N ALA A 243 13.52 14.16 14.61
CA ALA A 243 13.58 15.15 13.52
C ALA A 243 12.23 15.84 13.28
N ARG A 244 11.11 15.11 13.34
CA ARG A 244 9.75 15.70 13.26
C ARG A 244 9.43 16.59 14.46
N ARG A 245 9.91 16.24 15.66
CA ARG A 245 9.77 17.05 16.87
C ARG A 245 10.62 18.31 16.82
N LEU A 246 11.85 18.25 16.30
CA LEU A 246 12.68 19.44 16.03
C LEU A 246 11.93 20.45 15.15
N ALA A 247 11.24 19.98 14.10
CA ALA A 247 10.43 20.84 13.26
C ALA A 247 9.21 21.43 14.00
N ARG A 248 8.44 20.60 14.71
CA ARG A 248 7.18 21.02 15.38
C ARG A 248 7.39 21.85 16.64
N GLU A 249 8.41 21.52 17.43
CA GLU A 249 8.60 22.07 18.77
C GLU A 249 9.66 23.17 18.78
N GLU A 250 10.75 23.04 18.03
CA GLU A 250 11.87 24.00 17.98
C GLU A 250 11.90 24.85 16.69
N GLY A 251 11.07 24.53 15.69
CA GLY A 251 11.08 25.22 14.38
C GLY A 251 12.29 24.89 13.51
N LEU A 252 13.03 23.81 13.82
CA LEU A 252 14.22 23.39 13.09
C LEU A 252 13.88 22.28 12.10
N PHE A 253 13.79 22.63 10.81
CA PHE A 253 13.46 21.67 9.75
C PHE A 253 14.71 20.95 9.22
N VAL A 254 14.95 19.72 9.69
CA VAL A 254 16.25 19.04 9.55
C VAL A 254 16.13 17.60 9.05
N GLY A 255 17.25 17.05 8.56
CA GLY A 255 17.35 15.67 8.06
C GLY A 255 17.36 14.57 9.12
N MET A 256 17.36 13.31 8.67
CA MET A 256 17.28 12.12 9.55
C MET A 256 18.48 12.00 10.51
N SER A 257 19.69 12.31 10.04
CA SER A 257 20.91 12.28 10.87
C SER A 257 20.87 13.32 11.98
N SER A 258 20.25 14.48 11.73
CA SER A 258 20.02 15.52 12.73
C SER A 258 19.11 15.02 13.86
N GLY A 259 18.03 14.30 13.50
CA GLY A 259 17.15 13.64 14.46
C GLY A 259 17.88 12.61 15.33
N ALA A 260 18.70 11.75 14.72
CA ALA A 260 19.53 10.79 15.43
C ALA A 260 20.50 11.45 16.44
N ALA A 261 21.24 12.50 16.02
CA ALA A 261 22.15 13.22 16.91
C ALA A 261 21.40 13.87 18.08
N MET A 262 20.26 14.52 17.82
CA MET A 262 19.49 15.21 18.84
C MET A 262 18.84 14.24 19.83
N ALA A 263 18.37 13.08 19.37
CA ALA A 263 17.77 12.06 20.23
C ALA A 263 18.78 11.60 21.30
N ILE A 264 20.01 11.31 20.87
CA ILE A 264 21.09 10.93 21.78
C ILE A 264 21.53 12.12 22.65
N ALA A 265 21.58 13.35 22.12
CA ALA A 265 21.90 14.53 22.93
C ALA A 265 20.90 14.74 24.08
N CYS A 266 19.59 14.57 23.82
CA CYS A 266 18.55 14.65 24.85
C CYS A 266 18.69 13.52 25.88
N LYS A 267 18.95 12.28 25.44
CA LYS A 267 19.22 11.14 26.33
C LYS A 267 20.41 11.43 27.26
N LYS A 268 21.50 11.96 26.70
CA LYS A 268 22.71 12.29 27.46
C LYS A 268 22.47 13.44 28.43
N ALA A 269 21.66 14.43 28.07
CA ALA A 269 21.30 15.51 28.99
C ALA A 269 20.59 15.00 30.26
N MET A 270 19.78 13.94 30.17
CA MET A 270 19.14 13.32 31.33
C MET A 270 20.13 12.64 32.29
N GLU A 271 21.26 12.15 31.77
CA GLU A 271 22.30 11.46 32.56
C GLU A 271 23.23 12.45 33.28
N LEU A 272 23.31 13.70 32.81
CA LEU A 272 24.26 14.69 33.31
C LEU A 272 23.68 15.54 34.44
N LYS A 273 24.51 15.88 35.43
CA LYS A 273 24.15 16.87 36.47
C LYS A 273 24.17 18.31 35.97
N SER A 274 25.13 18.62 35.10
CA SER A 274 25.28 19.91 34.41
C SER A 274 26.24 19.77 33.23
N GLY A 275 26.20 20.69 32.27
CA GLY A 275 27.12 20.70 31.14
C GLY A 275 26.58 21.41 29.90
N VAL A 276 27.39 21.44 28.84
CA VAL A 276 27.02 21.99 27.53
C VAL A 276 27.20 20.89 26.47
N ILE A 277 26.08 20.45 25.88
CA ILE A 277 26.04 19.47 24.81
C ILE A 277 25.85 20.21 23.48
N VAL A 278 26.63 19.85 22.47
CA VAL A 278 26.40 20.29 21.09
C VAL A 278 26.03 19.07 20.23
N ALA A 279 24.87 19.12 19.60
CA ALA A 279 24.42 18.16 18.61
C ALA A 279 24.64 18.73 17.20
N LEU A 280 25.28 17.96 16.33
CA LEU A 280 25.49 18.34 14.94
C LEU A 280 24.24 18.07 14.10
N LEU A 281 23.68 19.10 13.46
CA LEU A 281 22.58 18.95 12.51
C LEU A 281 23.12 19.19 11.08
N PRO A 282 23.52 18.14 10.35
CA PRO A 282 24.33 18.26 9.14
C PRO A 282 23.61 18.89 7.95
N ASP A 283 22.29 18.75 7.84
CA ASP A 283 21.51 19.18 6.68
C ASP A 283 20.01 19.45 6.99
N SER A 284 19.29 20.01 6.00
CA SER A 284 17.88 20.40 6.10
C SER A 284 16.92 19.26 5.76
N GLY A 285 15.68 19.38 6.26
CA GLY A 285 14.62 18.40 6.00
C GLY A 285 14.13 18.34 4.56
N GLU A 286 14.37 19.40 3.77
CA GLU A 286 13.92 19.52 2.37
C GLU A 286 14.45 18.40 1.46
N ARG A 287 15.59 17.81 1.82
CA ARG A 287 16.25 16.72 1.06
C ARG A 287 15.58 15.35 1.24
N TYR A 288 14.54 15.29 2.05
CA TYR A 288 13.94 14.05 2.56
C TYR A 288 12.41 14.02 2.42
N LEU A 289 11.81 14.95 1.68
CA LEU A 289 10.36 15.06 1.54
C LEU A 289 9.73 13.79 0.93
N SER A 290 10.40 13.15 -0.04
CA SER A 290 9.94 11.88 -0.65
C SER A 290 10.25 10.63 0.18
N THR A 291 10.86 10.76 1.35
CA THR A 291 11.32 9.62 2.17
C THR A 291 10.40 9.38 3.37
N SER A 292 10.50 8.24 4.04
CA SER A 292 9.71 7.92 5.24
C SER A 292 9.84 8.92 6.40
N LEU A 293 10.83 9.81 6.37
CA LEU A 293 10.97 10.88 7.38
C LEU A 293 9.81 11.88 7.32
N PHE A 294 9.52 12.41 6.13
CA PHE A 294 8.54 13.48 5.92
C PHE A 294 7.47 13.17 4.88
N ALA A 295 7.53 12.03 4.20
CA ALA A 295 6.43 11.55 3.39
C ALA A 295 5.20 11.52 4.30
N VAL A 296 4.31 12.47 4.07
CA VAL A 296 2.98 12.47 4.67
C VAL A 296 2.41 11.13 4.24
N GLN A 297 2.23 10.20 5.19
CA GLN A 297 1.36 9.07 4.94
C GLN A 297 0.03 9.71 4.56
N GLU A 298 -0.28 9.73 3.27
CA GLU A 298 -1.59 10.13 2.79
C GLU A 298 -2.54 9.16 3.44
N LYS A 299 -3.10 9.56 4.58
CA LYS A 299 -4.24 8.87 5.15
C LYS A 299 -5.27 8.94 4.05
N SER A 300 -5.56 7.78 3.47
CA SER A 300 -6.61 7.65 2.45
C SER A 300 -7.96 8.18 2.96
N GLY A 301 -8.11 8.43 4.27
CA GLY A 301 -9.38 8.79 4.91
C GLY A 301 -10.28 7.57 5.08
N LEU A 302 -9.94 6.45 4.45
CA LEU A 302 -10.63 5.18 4.53
C LEU A 302 -10.17 4.43 5.78
N SER A 303 -11.13 4.01 6.58
CA SER A 303 -10.94 3.07 7.68
C SER A 303 -11.57 1.73 7.31
N LEU A 304 -10.84 0.64 7.51
CA LEU A 304 -11.27 -0.71 7.21
C LEU A 304 -11.17 -1.56 8.46
N TYR A 305 -12.14 -2.46 8.67
CA TYR A 305 -12.01 -3.48 9.70
C TYR A 305 -11.08 -4.59 9.23
N ASN A 306 -9.92 -4.67 9.87
CA ASN A 306 -8.93 -5.69 9.59
C ASN A 306 -9.12 -6.88 10.53
N THR A 307 -9.32 -8.05 9.94
CA THR A 307 -9.53 -9.31 10.67
C THR A 307 -8.30 -9.69 11.49
N ALA A 308 -7.09 -9.38 11.02
CA ALA A 308 -5.85 -9.69 11.74
C ALA A 308 -5.77 -9.01 13.12
N ILE A 309 -6.23 -7.76 13.23
CA ILE A 309 -6.21 -6.99 14.48
C ILE A 309 -7.60 -6.83 15.13
N ARG A 310 -8.65 -7.39 14.52
CA ARG A 310 -10.05 -7.37 14.98
C ARG A 310 -10.57 -5.96 15.33
N SER A 311 -10.11 -4.96 14.61
CA SER A 311 -10.51 -3.56 14.81
C SER A 311 -10.47 -2.79 13.49
N LYS A 312 -11.12 -1.62 13.50
CA LYS A 312 -11.02 -0.67 12.39
C LYS A 312 -9.71 0.08 12.51
N GLU A 313 -8.97 0.16 11.41
CA GLU A 313 -7.75 0.96 11.31
C GLU A 313 -7.75 1.75 10.00
N SER A 314 -6.91 2.77 9.90
CA SER A 314 -6.78 3.56 8.68
C SER A 314 -6.04 2.77 7.60
N PHE A 315 -6.59 2.75 6.39
CA PHE A 315 -5.94 2.15 5.24
C PHE A 315 -4.77 3.02 4.76
N THR A 316 -3.57 2.43 4.73
CA THR A 316 -2.35 3.06 4.25
C THR A 316 -1.67 2.11 3.26
N PRO A 317 -1.55 2.48 1.97
CA PRO A 317 -0.91 1.62 1.00
C PRO A 317 0.60 1.50 1.25
N ILE A 318 1.17 0.33 0.97
CA ILE A 318 2.62 0.04 1.01
C ILE A 318 3.36 0.95 0.05
N LYS A 319 2.80 1.16 -1.16
CA LYS A 319 3.33 2.07 -2.17
C LYS A 319 2.38 3.26 -2.32
N PRO A 320 2.83 4.51 -2.05
CA PRO A 320 1.98 5.69 -2.23
C PRO A 320 1.31 5.72 -3.61
N GLY A 321 0.02 6.02 -3.64
CA GLY A 321 -0.79 6.07 -4.88
C GLY A 321 -1.15 4.71 -5.50
N LYS A 322 -0.73 3.57 -4.93
CA LYS A 322 -1.01 2.22 -5.47
C LYS A 322 -1.60 1.31 -4.41
N ALA A 323 -2.45 0.35 -4.80
CA ALA A 323 -2.95 -0.70 -3.90
C ALA A 323 -2.91 -2.08 -4.58
N GLY A 324 -2.17 -3.03 -3.99
CA GLY A 324 -2.17 -4.43 -4.37
C GLY A 324 -3.24 -5.21 -3.61
N MET A 325 -4.19 -5.79 -4.33
CA MET A 325 -5.33 -6.51 -3.77
C MET A 325 -5.40 -7.94 -4.31
N TYR A 326 -5.51 -8.92 -3.42
CA TYR A 326 -5.74 -10.32 -3.76
C TYR A 326 -7.11 -10.77 -3.27
N SER A 327 -7.87 -11.49 -4.10
CA SER A 327 -9.12 -12.14 -3.70
C SER A 327 -9.07 -13.64 -3.99
N CYS A 328 -9.36 -14.45 -2.97
CA CYS A 328 -9.52 -15.90 -3.16
C CYS A 328 -10.69 -16.20 -4.10
N GLY A 329 -10.37 -16.70 -5.29
CA GLY A 329 -11.34 -16.99 -6.32
C GLY A 329 -12.01 -18.37 -6.19
N PRO A 330 -12.69 -18.84 -7.26
CA PRO A 330 -13.52 -20.04 -7.18
C PRO A 330 -12.70 -21.32 -7.39
N THR A 331 -13.20 -22.43 -6.84
CA THR A 331 -12.88 -23.77 -7.33
C THR A 331 -13.70 -24.05 -8.59
N ALA A 332 -13.04 -24.41 -9.69
CA ALA A 332 -13.66 -24.60 -11.00
C ALA A 332 -14.30 -25.99 -11.14
N ASN A 333 -15.12 -26.41 -10.18
CA ASN A 333 -15.78 -27.72 -10.18
C ASN A 333 -17.31 -27.65 -10.28
N GLU A 334 -17.88 -26.46 -10.07
CA GLU A 334 -19.33 -26.27 -9.97
C GLU A 334 -19.72 -24.81 -10.26
N PRO A 335 -21.00 -24.53 -10.58
CA PRO A 335 -21.47 -23.17 -10.77
C PRO A 335 -21.36 -22.33 -9.50
N MET A 336 -21.23 -21.02 -9.69
CA MET A 336 -21.04 -20.06 -8.60
C MET A 336 -22.29 -19.97 -7.71
N GLY A 337 -22.12 -20.26 -6.41
CA GLY A 337 -23.17 -20.06 -5.43
C GLY A 337 -23.32 -18.58 -4.99
N LEU A 338 -24.39 -18.24 -4.29
CA LEU A 338 -24.64 -16.87 -3.83
C LEU A 338 -23.57 -16.31 -2.87
N GLY A 339 -22.94 -17.17 -2.06
CA GLY A 339 -21.81 -16.77 -1.21
C GLY A 339 -20.60 -16.29 -2.01
N HIS A 340 -20.31 -16.94 -3.13
CA HIS A 340 -19.28 -16.51 -4.08
C HIS A 340 -19.70 -15.22 -4.79
N CYS A 341 -20.95 -15.11 -5.25
CA CYS A 341 -21.49 -13.88 -5.83
C CYS A 341 -21.25 -12.68 -4.90
N ARG A 342 -21.57 -12.84 -3.61
CA ARG A 342 -21.34 -11.81 -2.60
C ARG A 342 -19.87 -11.45 -2.44
N ARG A 343 -18.98 -12.45 -2.43
CA ARG A 343 -17.53 -12.25 -2.32
C ARG A 343 -17.00 -11.37 -3.44
N PHE A 344 -17.36 -11.66 -4.69
CA PHE A 344 -16.83 -10.94 -5.84
C PHE A 344 -17.47 -9.54 -5.99
N VAL A 345 -18.74 -9.39 -5.67
CA VAL A 345 -19.38 -8.05 -5.59
C VAL A 345 -18.75 -7.19 -4.48
N PHE A 346 -18.40 -7.78 -3.34
CA PHE A 346 -17.65 -7.10 -2.27
C PHE A 346 -16.24 -6.70 -2.71
N ALA A 347 -15.50 -7.61 -3.34
CA ALA A 347 -14.16 -7.32 -3.85
C ALA A 347 -14.18 -6.19 -4.90
N ASP A 348 -15.16 -6.21 -5.80
CA ASP A 348 -15.39 -5.16 -6.79
C ASP A 348 -15.75 -3.81 -6.14
N LEU A 349 -16.62 -3.79 -5.13
CA LEU A 349 -16.94 -2.59 -4.36
C LEU A 349 -15.68 -1.94 -3.77
N LEU A 350 -14.83 -2.74 -3.12
CA LEU A 350 -13.59 -2.27 -2.52
C LEU A 350 -12.63 -1.73 -3.59
N SER A 351 -12.39 -2.49 -4.65
CA SER A 351 -11.52 -2.08 -5.77
C SER A 351 -11.98 -0.77 -6.42
N ARG A 352 -13.29 -0.63 -6.67
CA ARG A 352 -13.88 0.59 -7.23
C ARG A 352 -13.76 1.77 -6.26
N TYR A 353 -13.91 1.54 -4.95
CA TYR A 353 -13.78 2.63 -3.98
C TYR A 353 -12.33 3.09 -3.82
N LEU A 354 -11.36 2.16 -3.77
CA LEU A 354 -9.93 2.51 -3.78
C LEU A 354 -9.56 3.32 -5.04
N THR A 355 -10.07 2.90 -6.21
CA THR A 355 -9.93 3.66 -7.47
C THR A 355 -10.58 5.05 -7.36
N TYR A 356 -11.78 5.16 -6.79
CA TYR A 356 -12.47 6.44 -6.56
C TYR A 356 -11.67 7.38 -5.64
N LYS A 357 -10.90 6.81 -4.70
CA LYS A 357 -9.97 7.54 -3.82
C LYS A 357 -8.64 7.93 -4.51
N GLY A 358 -8.49 7.62 -5.80
CA GLY A 358 -7.33 8.01 -6.61
C GLY A 358 -6.18 7.01 -6.62
N LEU A 359 -6.39 5.79 -6.13
CA LEU A 359 -5.36 4.74 -6.12
C LEU A 359 -5.35 3.95 -7.43
N ASP A 360 -4.14 3.61 -7.89
CA ASP A 360 -3.89 2.63 -8.95
C ASP A 360 -3.97 1.22 -8.36
N VAL A 361 -5.09 0.53 -8.60
CA VAL A 361 -5.41 -0.76 -7.97
C VAL A 361 -4.99 -1.93 -8.87
N LYS A 362 -4.05 -2.74 -8.40
CA LYS A 362 -3.70 -4.03 -8.99
C LYS A 362 -4.46 -5.14 -8.28
N HIS A 363 -5.54 -5.61 -8.89
CA HIS A 363 -6.41 -6.65 -8.34
C HIS A 363 -6.18 -8.01 -9.00
N ILE A 364 -5.91 -9.04 -8.20
CA ILE A 364 -5.65 -10.42 -8.65
C ILE A 364 -6.70 -11.35 -8.05
N ILE A 365 -7.30 -12.22 -8.87
CA ILE A 365 -8.27 -13.23 -8.43
C ILE A 365 -7.82 -14.59 -8.95
N ASN A 366 -7.41 -15.53 -8.10
CA ASN A 366 -6.99 -16.84 -8.61
C ASN A 366 -8.15 -17.72 -9.08
N ILE A 367 -7.83 -18.78 -9.81
CA ILE A 367 -8.75 -19.85 -10.17
C ILE A 367 -8.14 -21.17 -9.70
N THR A 368 -8.88 -21.89 -8.85
CA THR A 368 -8.49 -23.25 -8.42
C THR A 368 -9.04 -24.25 -9.44
N ASP A 369 -8.23 -24.56 -10.44
CA ASP A 369 -8.52 -25.54 -11.50
C ASP A 369 -7.82 -26.89 -11.29
N MET A 370 -7.12 -27.07 -10.15
CA MET A 370 -6.48 -28.31 -9.78
C MET A 370 -6.55 -28.51 -8.25
N ASP A 371 -7.59 -29.20 -7.78
CA ASP A 371 -7.75 -29.62 -6.39
C ASP A 371 -8.52 -30.97 -6.32
N ASP A 372 -8.83 -31.43 -5.11
CA ASP A 372 -9.60 -32.67 -4.91
C ASP A 372 -10.95 -32.64 -5.66
N LYS A 373 -11.69 -31.54 -5.56
CA LYS A 373 -13.04 -31.41 -6.14
C LYS A 373 -13.02 -31.35 -7.66
N THR A 374 -12.03 -30.70 -8.27
CA THR A 374 -11.91 -30.65 -9.74
C THR A 374 -11.47 -32.00 -10.30
N ILE A 375 -10.59 -32.71 -9.59
CA ILE A 375 -10.12 -34.05 -9.99
C ILE A 375 -11.24 -35.08 -9.89
N GLU A 376 -11.98 -35.08 -8.79
CA GLU A 376 -13.13 -35.97 -8.55
C GLU A 376 -14.27 -35.65 -9.51
N GLY A 377 -14.66 -34.37 -9.63
CA GLY A 377 -15.72 -33.94 -10.54
C GLY A 377 -15.42 -34.27 -12.01
N SER A 378 -14.18 -34.06 -12.47
CA SER A 378 -13.79 -34.43 -13.83
C SER A 378 -13.79 -35.95 -14.06
N GLN A 379 -13.49 -36.73 -13.02
CA GLN A 379 -13.59 -38.19 -13.09
C GLN A 379 -15.05 -38.65 -13.20
N GLU A 380 -15.93 -38.11 -12.36
CA GLU A 380 -17.37 -38.42 -12.37
C GLU A 380 -18.02 -38.03 -13.70
N ALA A 381 -17.61 -36.90 -14.27
CA ALA A 381 -18.07 -36.44 -15.59
C ALA A 381 -17.47 -37.22 -16.77
N GLY A 382 -16.45 -38.06 -16.54
CA GLY A 382 -15.74 -38.75 -17.62
C GLY A 382 -14.94 -37.81 -18.55
N MET A 383 -14.51 -36.66 -18.06
CA MET A 383 -13.86 -35.59 -18.84
C MET A 383 -12.38 -35.42 -18.48
N GLY A 384 -11.62 -34.79 -19.38
CA GLY A 384 -10.29 -34.27 -19.05
C GLY A 384 -10.38 -33.17 -18.00
N LEU A 385 -9.37 -33.04 -17.12
CA LEU A 385 -9.41 -32.05 -16.04
C LEU A 385 -9.54 -30.61 -16.57
N GLU A 386 -8.72 -30.24 -17.56
CA GLU A 386 -8.75 -28.89 -18.16
C GLU A 386 -10.09 -28.61 -18.87
N GLU A 387 -10.64 -29.59 -19.59
CA GLU A 387 -11.94 -29.46 -20.26
C GLU A 387 -13.08 -29.27 -19.24
N PHE A 388 -13.05 -30.07 -18.16
CA PHE A 388 -14.04 -29.98 -17.09
C PHE A 388 -13.98 -28.63 -16.36
N THR A 389 -12.79 -28.15 -16.01
CA THR A 389 -12.65 -26.88 -15.28
C THR A 389 -12.91 -25.67 -16.17
N GLN A 390 -12.54 -25.73 -17.46
CA GLN A 390 -12.77 -24.63 -18.40
C GLN A 390 -14.26 -24.26 -18.49
N LYS A 391 -15.17 -25.26 -18.48
CA LYS A 391 -16.61 -25.02 -18.45
C LYS A 391 -17.04 -24.13 -17.28
N TYR A 392 -16.54 -24.38 -16.07
CA TYR A 392 -16.90 -23.61 -14.88
C TYR A 392 -16.16 -22.27 -14.80
N ILE A 393 -14.97 -22.18 -15.39
CA ILE A 393 -14.25 -20.92 -15.55
C ILE A 393 -15.04 -19.99 -16.47
N ASP A 394 -15.51 -20.47 -17.61
CA ASP A 394 -16.31 -19.69 -18.55
C ASP A 394 -17.62 -19.21 -17.90
N GLN A 395 -18.31 -20.10 -17.17
CA GLN A 395 -19.50 -19.74 -16.40
C GLN A 395 -19.21 -18.69 -15.33
N PHE A 396 -18.09 -18.83 -14.60
CA PHE A 396 -17.68 -17.85 -13.60
C PHE A 396 -17.48 -16.46 -14.23
N MET A 397 -16.85 -16.39 -15.40
CA MET A 397 -16.63 -15.11 -16.11
C MET A 397 -17.95 -14.49 -16.57
N GLU A 398 -18.89 -15.28 -17.07
CA GLU A 398 -20.25 -14.83 -17.42
C GLU A 398 -21.01 -14.32 -16.18
N ASP A 399 -20.91 -15.03 -15.06
CA ASP A 399 -21.63 -14.69 -13.84
C ASP A 399 -21.12 -13.36 -13.22
N ILE A 400 -19.81 -13.13 -13.20
CA ILE A 400 -19.26 -11.85 -12.70
C ILE A 400 -19.59 -10.69 -13.64
N GLU A 401 -19.63 -10.91 -14.96
CA GLU A 401 -20.08 -9.92 -15.94
C GLU A 401 -21.56 -9.59 -15.72
N THR A 402 -22.41 -10.61 -15.54
CA THR A 402 -23.84 -10.44 -15.23
C THR A 402 -24.06 -9.61 -13.95
N LEU A 403 -23.19 -9.75 -12.95
CA LEU A 403 -23.20 -8.98 -11.71
C LEU A 403 -22.53 -7.60 -11.81
N GLY A 404 -22.08 -7.19 -13.00
CA GLY A 404 -21.42 -5.91 -13.25
C GLY A 404 -20.08 -5.75 -12.52
N VAL A 405 -19.43 -6.87 -12.16
CA VAL A 405 -18.09 -6.86 -11.56
C VAL A 405 -17.07 -6.49 -12.63
N LYS A 406 -16.17 -5.54 -12.32
CA LYS A 406 -15.08 -5.21 -13.24
C LYS A 406 -14.08 -6.36 -13.33
N PRO A 407 -13.53 -6.66 -14.52
CA PRO A 407 -12.46 -7.62 -14.65
C PRO A 407 -11.26 -7.25 -13.76
N ALA A 408 -10.69 -8.25 -13.09
CA ALA A 408 -9.42 -8.12 -12.38
C ALA A 408 -8.26 -8.01 -13.38
N GLU A 409 -7.08 -7.59 -12.91
CA GLU A 409 -5.89 -7.48 -13.75
C GLU A 409 -5.42 -8.85 -14.25
N ALA A 410 -5.55 -9.88 -13.41
CA ALA A 410 -5.21 -11.25 -13.79
C ALA A 410 -6.03 -12.29 -13.05
N TYR A 411 -6.23 -13.43 -13.72
CA TYR A 411 -6.89 -14.62 -13.21
C TYR A 411 -5.96 -15.83 -13.20
N PRO A 412 -4.92 -15.87 -12.35
CA PRO A 412 -3.93 -16.94 -12.36
C PRO A 412 -4.57 -18.29 -12.01
N ARG A 413 -4.24 -19.31 -12.81
CA ARG A 413 -4.75 -20.69 -12.64
C ARG A 413 -3.75 -21.52 -11.83
N ALA A 414 -4.25 -22.26 -10.83
CA ALA A 414 -3.42 -23.11 -9.98
C ALA A 414 -2.57 -24.11 -10.81
N SER A 415 -3.14 -24.70 -11.85
CA SER A 415 -2.45 -25.64 -12.75
C SER A 415 -1.25 -25.04 -13.49
N LYS A 416 -1.19 -23.71 -13.66
CA LYS A 416 -0.10 -23.00 -14.36
C LYS A 416 0.98 -22.47 -13.40
N HIS A 417 0.82 -22.68 -12.09
CA HIS A 417 1.71 -22.17 -11.05
C HIS A 417 2.29 -23.28 -10.15
N VAL A 418 2.24 -24.54 -10.60
CA VAL A 418 2.71 -25.68 -9.80
C VAL A 418 4.21 -25.59 -9.49
N ASP A 419 5.02 -25.12 -10.44
CA ASP A 419 6.47 -24.95 -10.22
C ASP A 419 6.76 -23.90 -9.13
N ASP A 420 5.99 -22.80 -9.09
CA ASP A 420 6.09 -21.79 -8.03
C ASP A 420 5.74 -22.42 -6.66
N MET A 421 4.73 -23.31 -6.61
CA MET A 421 4.35 -24.03 -5.39
C MET A 421 5.44 -25.04 -4.95
N VAL A 422 6.06 -25.74 -5.89
CA VAL A 422 7.18 -26.66 -5.59
C VAL A 422 8.37 -25.89 -5.02
N GLU A 423 8.70 -24.72 -5.58
CA GLU A 423 9.78 -23.88 -5.06
C GLU A 423 9.53 -23.44 -3.60
N ILE A 424 8.30 -23.02 -3.29
CA ILE A 424 7.91 -22.66 -1.92
C ILE A 424 8.03 -23.87 -0.99
N ALA A 425 7.48 -25.02 -1.41
CA ALA A 425 7.52 -26.24 -0.62
C ALA A 425 8.95 -26.72 -0.32
N SER A 426 9.86 -26.67 -1.31
CA SER A 426 11.27 -27.05 -1.11
C SER A 426 11.98 -26.11 -0.14
N LYS A 427 11.69 -24.80 -0.17
CA LYS A 427 12.23 -23.85 0.82
C LYS A 427 11.72 -24.14 2.23
N LEU A 428 10.43 -24.44 2.39
CA LEU A 428 9.85 -24.79 3.68
C LEU A 428 10.41 -26.10 4.23
N ALA A 429 10.62 -27.11 3.37
CA ALA A 429 11.27 -28.36 3.76
C ALA A 429 12.72 -28.14 4.18
N GLY A 430 13.49 -27.37 3.39
CA GLY A 430 14.89 -27.06 3.69
C GLY A 430 15.10 -26.24 4.97
N THR A 431 14.08 -25.50 5.42
CA THR A 431 14.10 -24.70 6.65
C THR A 431 13.45 -25.41 7.85
N GLY A 432 12.93 -26.64 7.66
CA GLY A 432 12.34 -27.46 8.72
C GLY A 432 10.92 -27.08 9.12
N PHE A 433 10.22 -26.25 8.32
CA PHE A 433 8.80 -25.93 8.49
C PHE A 433 7.87 -26.93 7.77
N ALA A 434 8.44 -27.80 6.94
CA ALA A 434 7.69 -28.87 6.29
C ALA A 434 8.44 -30.21 6.42
N TYR A 435 7.68 -31.30 6.49
CA TYR A 435 8.22 -32.66 6.53
C TYR A 435 7.49 -33.58 5.56
N GLU A 436 8.23 -34.55 5.04
CA GLU A 436 7.69 -35.59 4.16
C GLU A 436 7.26 -36.80 4.99
N LYS A 437 6.05 -37.30 4.72
CA LYS A 437 5.56 -38.56 5.26
C LYS A 437 4.68 -39.27 4.23
N MET A 438 4.96 -40.55 3.98
CA MET A 438 4.23 -41.39 3.03
C MET A 438 4.08 -40.78 1.62
N ARG A 439 5.11 -40.08 1.16
CA ARG A 439 5.21 -39.35 -0.13
C ARG A 439 4.28 -38.15 -0.24
N SER A 440 3.78 -37.63 0.88
CA SER A 440 3.08 -36.35 0.98
C SER A 440 3.93 -35.38 1.80
N LEU A 441 3.81 -34.08 1.51
CA LEU A 441 4.52 -33.03 2.23
C LEU A 441 3.52 -32.27 3.10
N TYR A 442 3.83 -32.14 4.39
CA TYR A 442 3.00 -31.47 5.39
C TYR A 442 3.70 -30.24 5.93
N PHE A 443 2.93 -29.22 6.31
CA PHE A 443 3.42 -28.08 7.07
C PHE A 443 3.35 -28.39 8.56
N ASP A 444 4.49 -28.25 9.26
CA ASP A 444 4.57 -28.47 10.70
C ASP A 444 4.14 -27.20 11.45
N ILE A 445 2.91 -27.19 11.94
CA ILE A 445 2.36 -26.02 12.67
C ILE A 445 3.14 -25.78 13.97
N SER A 446 3.70 -26.82 14.60
CA SER A 446 4.39 -26.68 15.88
C SER A 446 5.68 -25.87 15.80
N ARG A 447 6.22 -25.70 14.59
CA ARG A 447 7.42 -24.92 14.33
C ARG A 447 7.14 -23.43 14.16
N LEU A 448 5.89 -23.04 13.97
CA LEU A 448 5.50 -21.66 13.71
C LEU A 448 4.85 -21.02 14.94
N GLU A 449 5.51 -20.00 15.49
CA GLU A 449 4.93 -19.17 16.55
C GLU A 449 3.80 -18.28 15.99
N GLY A 450 2.68 -18.19 16.72
CA GLY A 450 1.52 -17.36 16.36
C GLY A 450 0.62 -17.95 15.28
N TYR A 451 0.64 -19.27 15.05
CA TYR A 451 -0.40 -19.91 14.24
C TYR A 451 -1.75 -19.83 14.96
N GLY A 452 -2.79 -19.34 14.29
CA GLY A 452 -4.11 -19.10 14.87
C GLY A 452 -4.38 -17.61 15.15
N ASP A 453 -3.41 -16.73 14.98
CA ASP A 453 -3.55 -15.30 15.28
C ASP A 453 -4.65 -14.64 14.42
N LEU A 454 -4.77 -15.01 13.14
CA LEU A 454 -5.75 -14.44 12.22
C LEU A 454 -7.19 -14.88 12.58
N SER A 455 -7.40 -16.18 12.74
CA SER A 455 -8.70 -16.78 13.04
C SER A 455 -9.12 -16.59 14.50
N GLY A 456 -8.16 -16.51 15.41
CA GLY A 456 -8.38 -16.50 16.85
C GLY A 456 -8.79 -17.87 17.38
N ILE A 457 -8.49 -18.93 16.61
CA ILE A 457 -8.80 -20.29 17.02
C ILE A 457 -7.85 -20.72 18.13
N ASP A 458 -8.41 -21.31 19.18
CA ASP A 458 -7.62 -21.94 20.24
C ASP A 458 -7.23 -23.34 19.77
N LEU A 459 -5.95 -23.52 19.45
CA LEU A 459 -5.41 -24.79 18.97
C LEU A 459 -5.72 -25.95 19.93
N ASP A 460 -5.74 -25.72 21.24
CA ASP A 460 -5.98 -26.75 22.24
C ASP A 460 -7.45 -27.20 22.31
N LYS A 461 -8.36 -26.39 21.78
CA LYS A 461 -9.79 -26.72 21.66
C LYS A 461 -10.15 -27.37 20.32
N ILE A 462 -9.22 -27.48 19.37
CA ILE A 462 -9.47 -28.16 18.11
C ILE A 462 -9.68 -29.66 18.39
N ARG A 463 -10.91 -30.13 18.16
CA ARG A 463 -11.26 -31.56 18.29
C ARG A 463 -10.60 -32.35 17.17
N LEU A 464 -9.70 -33.25 17.56
CA LEU A 464 -9.17 -34.32 16.71
C LEU A 464 -10.34 -35.13 16.14
N GLY A 465 -10.56 -35.08 14.82
CA GLY A 465 -11.70 -35.75 14.18
C GLY A 465 -12.63 -34.88 13.32
N ALA A 466 -12.59 -33.55 13.46
CA ALA A 466 -13.57 -32.67 12.81
C ALA A 466 -13.24 -32.27 11.35
N THR A 467 -11.99 -32.47 10.92
CA THR A 467 -11.56 -32.35 9.51
C THR A 467 -11.53 -33.73 8.87
N VAL A 468 -12.23 -33.89 7.74
CA VAL A 468 -12.62 -35.14 7.07
C VAL A 468 -11.46 -35.97 6.46
N GLU A 469 -10.21 -35.80 6.90
CA GLU A 469 -9.04 -36.50 6.31
C GLU A 469 -8.15 -37.20 7.36
N LEU A 470 -8.75 -37.96 8.29
CA LEU A 470 -7.96 -38.81 9.21
C LEU A 470 -7.68 -40.21 8.67
N ASP A 471 -8.50 -40.72 7.74
CA ASP A 471 -8.38 -42.12 7.30
C ASP A 471 -7.44 -42.33 6.10
N ASP A 472 -7.16 -41.30 5.30
CA ASP A 472 -6.34 -41.41 4.08
C ASP A 472 -4.85 -41.02 4.28
N TYR A 473 -4.49 -40.36 5.38
CA TYR A 473 -3.18 -39.71 5.54
C TYR A 473 -2.64 -39.78 6.98
N GLU A 474 -1.49 -40.44 7.17
CA GLU A 474 -0.78 -40.43 8.45
C GLU A 474 0.05 -39.15 8.60
N LYS A 475 -0.38 -38.25 9.49
CA LYS A 475 0.37 -37.04 9.91
C LYS A 475 1.16 -37.31 11.19
N ASP A 476 2.22 -36.54 11.46
CA ASP A 476 2.90 -36.61 12.77
C ASP A 476 2.12 -35.83 13.83
N ASN A 477 1.57 -34.67 13.44
CA ASN A 477 0.56 -33.96 14.22
C ASN A 477 -0.76 -33.89 13.42
N PRO A 478 -1.89 -34.36 13.99
CA PRO A 478 -3.20 -34.31 13.33
C PRO A 478 -3.71 -32.90 12.99
N ARG A 479 -3.11 -31.85 13.58
CA ARG A 479 -3.42 -30.45 13.28
C ARG A 479 -2.73 -29.95 12.00
N ASP A 480 -1.63 -30.59 11.57
CA ASP A 480 -0.86 -30.18 10.40
C ASP A 480 -1.68 -30.27 9.11
N PHE A 481 -1.36 -29.43 8.13
CA PHE A 481 -2.02 -29.42 6.84
C PHE A 481 -1.06 -29.84 5.72
N THR A 482 -1.62 -30.42 4.66
CA THR A 482 -0.84 -30.84 3.50
C THR A 482 -0.41 -29.62 2.69
N LEU A 483 0.85 -29.58 2.26
CA LEU A 483 1.33 -28.69 1.21
C LEU A 483 1.18 -29.39 -0.14
N PHE A 484 1.60 -30.65 -0.20
CA PHE A 484 1.48 -31.53 -1.37
C PHE A 484 0.95 -32.89 -0.94
N LYS A 485 -0.05 -33.40 -1.66
CA LYS A 485 -0.64 -34.73 -1.46
C LYS A 485 -0.02 -35.73 -2.44
N ARG A 486 0.29 -36.93 -1.98
CA ARG A 486 0.66 -38.05 -2.85
C ARG A 486 -0.46 -38.31 -3.86
N SER A 487 -0.09 -38.46 -5.13
CA SER A 487 -1.09 -38.72 -6.18
C SER A 487 -1.64 -40.15 -6.08
N ARG A 488 -2.95 -40.32 -6.27
CA ARG A 488 -3.65 -41.61 -6.32
C ARG A 488 -3.37 -42.33 -7.65
N LEU A 489 -3.56 -43.66 -7.71
CA LEU A 489 -3.30 -44.45 -8.92
C LEU A 489 -4.08 -43.96 -10.15
N ASN A 490 -5.33 -43.55 -9.96
CA ASN A 490 -6.12 -43.00 -11.06
C ASN A 490 -5.58 -41.64 -11.55
N GLU A 491 -5.14 -40.79 -10.62
CA GLU A 491 -4.53 -39.50 -10.93
C GLU A 491 -3.24 -39.70 -11.75
N LEU A 492 -2.40 -40.67 -11.36
CA LEU A 492 -1.20 -41.06 -12.12
C LEU A 492 -1.54 -41.55 -13.53
N LYS A 493 -2.56 -42.42 -13.67
CA LYS A 493 -3.01 -42.93 -14.97
C LYS A 493 -3.52 -41.80 -15.89
N ARG A 494 -4.14 -40.77 -15.30
CA ARG A 494 -4.64 -39.58 -16.01
C ARG A 494 -3.59 -38.49 -16.22
N GLY A 495 -2.37 -38.65 -15.71
CA GLY A 495 -1.30 -37.66 -15.81
C GLY A 495 -1.45 -36.44 -14.89
N ILE A 496 -2.29 -36.53 -13.85
CA ILE A 496 -2.57 -35.43 -12.92
C ILE A 496 -1.61 -35.53 -11.73
N PHE A 497 -0.36 -35.13 -11.94
CA PHE A 497 0.68 -35.07 -10.91
C PHE A 497 1.83 -34.18 -11.33
N VAL A 498 2.64 -33.76 -10.37
CA VAL A 498 3.95 -33.15 -10.58
C VAL A 498 5.04 -34.04 -9.98
N LYS A 499 6.17 -34.15 -10.67
CA LYS A 499 7.33 -34.93 -10.21
C LYS A 499 8.16 -34.06 -9.27
N THR A 500 8.37 -34.52 -8.05
CA THR A 500 9.19 -33.85 -7.03
C THR A 500 10.16 -34.82 -6.39
N GLU A 501 11.06 -34.32 -5.54
CA GLU A 501 11.94 -35.16 -4.70
C GLU A 501 11.14 -36.06 -3.73
N TRP A 502 9.95 -35.62 -3.32
CA TRP A 502 9.05 -36.37 -2.44
C TRP A 502 8.23 -37.43 -3.20
N GLY A 503 8.27 -37.42 -4.54
CA GLY A 503 7.54 -38.35 -5.41
C GLY A 503 6.56 -37.65 -6.35
N ASN A 504 5.59 -38.41 -6.89
CA ASN A 504 4.52 -37.87 -7.72
C ASN A 504 3.40 -37.33 -6.84
N VAL A 505 3.29 -36.01 -6.78
CA VAL A 505 2.42 -35.29 -5.85
C VAL A 505 1.57 -34.26 -6.57
N ARG A 506 0.53 -33.76 -5.91
CA ARG A 506 -0.28 -32.62 -6.35
C ARG A 506 -0.42 -31.60 -5.22
N PRO A 507 -0.45 -30.30 -5.54
CA PRO A 507 -0.53 -29.26 -4.52
C PRO A 507 -1.88 -29.31 -3.80
N SER A 508 -1.84 -29.00 -2.51
CA SER A 508 -3.02 -28.69 -1.70
C SER A 508 -3.59 -27.32 -2.06
N TRP A 509 -4.79 -26.99 -1.58
CA TRP A 509 -5.43 -25.70 -1.83
C TRP A 509 -4.66 -24.51 -1.22
N HIS A 510 -4.08 -24.65 -0.02
CA HIS A 510 -3.48 -23.53 0.73
C HIS A 510 -2.22 -22.95 0.06
N ILE A 511 -1.35 -23.82 -0.45
CA ILE A 511 -0.10 -23.38 -1.10
C ILE A 511 -0.37 -22.66 -2.43
N GLN A 512 -1.50 -22.94 -3.07
CA GLN A 512 -1.88 -22.31 -4.34
C GLN A 512 -2.05 -20.80 -4.19
N CYS A 513 -2.87 -20.36 -3.22
CA CYS A 513 -3.15 -18.94 -3.00
C CYS A 513 -1.91 -18.18 -2.55
N THR A 514 -1.08 -18.77 -1.69
CA THR A 514 0.17 -18.15 -1.25
C THR A 514 1.15 -17.98 -2.41
N ALA A 515 1.36 -19.02 -3.22
CA ALA A 515 2.27 -18.96 -4.38
C ALA A 515 1.84 -17.89 -5.40
N MET A 516 0.55 -17.91 -5.78
CA MET A 516 0.04 -16.97 -6.78
C MET A 516 0.00 -15.53 -6.24
N SER A 517 -0.46 -15.30 -5.01
CA SER A 517 -0.50 -13.93 -4.46
C SER A 517 0.91 -13.33 -4.37
N MET A 518 1.89 -14.07 -3.86
CA MET A 518 3.28 -13.61 -3.76
C MET A 518 3.91 -13.36 -5.14
N LYS A 519 3.62 -14.22 -6.13
CA LYS A 519 4.16 -14.07 -7.50
C LYS A 519 3.72 -12.76 -8.16
N TYR A 520 2.46 -12.37 -7.99
CA TYR A 520 1.88 -11.21 -8.67
C TYR A 520 2.01 -9.90 -7.89
N LEU A 521 2.02 -9.97 -6.54
CA LEU A 521 1.95 -8.81 -5.66
C LEU A 521 3.21 -8.61 -4.78
N GLY A 522 4.07 -9.61 -4.66
CA GLY A 522 5.27 -9.60 -3.82
C GLY A 522 5.05 -10.27 -2.46
N GLU A 523 6.11 -10.33 -1.63
CA GLU A 523 6.11 -11.04 -0.34
C GLU A 523 5.06 -10.53 0.66
N THR A 524 4.77 -9.23 0.62
CA THR A 524 3.73 -8.57 1.41
C THR A 524 2.99 -7.60 0.51
N TYR A 525 1.67 -7.65 0.51
CA TYR A 525 0.80 -6.74 -0.24
C TYR A 525 -0.26 -6.07 0.64
N ASP A 526 -1.04 -5.16 0.07
CA ASP A 526 -1.93 -4.31 0.84
C ASP A 526 -3.11 -5.10 1.40
N ILE A 527 -3.94 -5.64 0.52
CA ILE A 527 -5.26 -6.16 0.89
C ILE A 527 -5.43 -7.61 0.44
N HIS A 528 -5.91 -8.45 1.35
CA HIS A 528 -6.44 -9.78 1.05
C HIS A 528 -7.94 -9.82 1.36
N THR A 529 -8.77 -10.25 0.40
CA THR A 529 -10.23 -10.35 0.56
C THR A 529 -10.76 -11.76 0.33
N ALA A 530 -11.68 -12.23 1.18
CA ALA A 530 -12.53 -13.37 0.81
C ALA A 530 -13.83 -13.43 1.64
N SER A 531 -14.45 -14.61 1.69
CA SER A 531 -15.59 -14.89 2.57
C SER A 531 -15.12 -15.33 3.96
N ARG A 532 -15.96 -15.11 4.97
CA ARG A 532 -15.67 -15.39 6.39
C ARG A 532 -15.36 -16.86 6.69
N ASP A 533 -15.91 -17.79 5.92
CA ASP A 533 -15.62 -19.23 6.00
C ASP A 533 -14.18 -19.57 5.66
N LEU A 534 -13.47 -18.73 4.89
CA LEU A 534 -12.07 -18.97 4.53
C LEU A 534 -11.07 -18.49 5.58
N VAL A 535 -11.51 -17.76 6.62
CA VAL A 535 -10.64 -17.34 7.72
C VAL A 535 -9.91 -18.53 8.33
N PHE A 536 -10.61 -19.64 8.53
CA PHE A 536 -10.03 -20.89 9.02
C PHE A 536 -10.61 -22.11 8.30
N PRO A 537 -9.79 -23.08 7.87
CA PRO A 537 -8.33 -23.11 8.02
C PRO A 537 -7.58 -22.37 6.89
N HIS A 538 -8.28 -21.93 5.83
CA HIS A 538 -7.62 -21.58 4.57
C HIS A 538 -6.63 -20.42 4.69
N HIS A 539 -7.08 -19.25 5.11
CA HIS A 539 -6.24 -18.06 5.22
C HIS A 539 -5.22 -18.16 6.36
N GLU A 540 -5.57 -18.84 7.46
CA GLU A 540 -4.60 -19.13 8.52
C GLU A 540 -3.40 -19.93 7.97
N ASN A 541 -3.67 -20.93 7.12
CA ASN A 541 -2.63 -21.71 6.46
C ASN A 541 -1.82 -20.87 5.45
N GLU A 542 -2.45 -19.95 4.72
CA GLU A 542 -1.72 -19.03 3.83
C GLU A 542 -0.77 -18.11 4.59
N VAL A 543 -1.26 -17.50 5.69
CA VAL A 543 -0.43 -16.69 6.58
C VAL A 543 0.73 -17.51 7.13
N ALA A 544 0.48 -18.77 7.50
CA ALA A 544 1.50 -19.67 8.02
C ALA A 544 2.61 -19.96 7.00
N ILE A 545 2.24 -20.31 5.77
CA ILE A 545 3.18 -20.55 4.65
C ILE A 545 4.02 -19.30 4.40
N ALA A 546 3.39 -18.13 4.28
CA ALA A 546 4.07 -16.88 3.98
C ALA A 546 5.01 -16.43 5.11
N LYS A 547 4.56 -16.53 6.37
CA LYS A 547 5.33 -16.15 7.56
C LYS A 547 6.54 -17.07 7.74
N ALA A 548 6.38 -18.38 7.55
CA ALA A 548 7.49 -19.33 7.60
C ALA A 548 8.51 -19.08 6.48
N LEU A 549 8.05 -18.68 5.29
CA LEU A 549 8.91 -18.44 4.13
C LEU A 549 9.68 -17.11 4.21
N THR A 550 9.06 -16.05 4.73
CA THR A 550 9.57 -14.67 4.59
C THR A 550 9.82 -13.95 5.91
N GLY A 551 9.26 -14.45 7.02
CA GLY A 551 9.24 -13.74 8.31
C GLY A 551 8.34 -12.51 8.33
N LYS A 552 7.55 -12.26 7.28
CA LYS A 552 6.69 -11.08 7.11
C LYS A 552 5.21 -11.48 7.02
N PRO A 553 4.26 -10.56 7.30
CA PRO A 553 2.85 -10.80 6.99
C PRO A 553 2.63 -10.91 5.48
N LEU A 554 1.72 -11.80 5.06
CA LEU A 554 1.33 -11.94 3.65
C LEU A 554 0.58 -10.71 3.12
N ALA A 555 -0.33 -10.17 3.94
CA ALA A 555 -1.10 -8.97 3.64
C ALA A 555 -1.23 -8.09 4.88
N ASN A 556 -1.25 -6.76 4.69
CA ASN A 556 -1.45 -5.81 5.78
C ASN A 556 -2.92 -5.80 6.26
N TYR A 557 -3.87 -5.88 5.35
CA TYR A 557 -5.31 -5.81 5.63
C TYR A 557 -6.04 -7.07 5.18
N TRP A 558 -6.68 -7.78 6.12
CA TRP A 558 -7.52 -8.95 5.85
C TRP A 558 -8.99 -8.60 5.99
N LEU A 559 -9.73 -8.60 4.87
CA LEU A 559 -11.16 -8.26 4.85
C LEU A 559 -12.02 -9.45 4.45
N HIS A 560 -13.03 -9.74 5.26
CA HIS A 560 -13.90 -10.89 5.03
C HIS A 560 -15.37 -10.46 4.92
N CYS A 561 -16.04 -10.84 3.84
CA CYS A 561 -17.50 -10.71 3.73
C CYS A 561 -18.19 -11.88 4.43
N ASP A 562 -19.29 -11.58 5.11
CA ASP A 562 -20.09 -12.57 5.81
C ASP A 562 -21.00 -13.35 4.85
N GLN A 563 -21.57 -14.45 5.35
CA GLN A 563 -22.27 -15.44 4.55
C GLN A 563 -23.62 -14.95 4.03
N VAL A 564 -24.11 -15.62 2.98
CA VAL A 564 -25.51 -15.56 2.55
C VAL A 564 -26.26 -16.69 3.25
N ILE A 565 -27.31 -16.36 3.99
CA ILE A 565 -28.15 -17.30 4.73
C ILE A 565 -29.47 -17.47 3.97
N VAL A 566 -29.86 -18.72 3.74
CA VAL A 566 -31.14 -19.07 3.09
C VAL A 566 -32.18 -19.34 4.19
N ASP A 567 -33.16 -18.45 4.32
CA ASP A 567 -34.20 -18.59 5.34
C ASP A 567 -35.38 -19.47 4.86
N GLU A 568 -35.68 -19.47 3.56
CA GLU A 568 -36.82 -20.18 2.96
C GLU A 568 -36.37 -21.43 2.18
N LYS A 569 -35.83 -22.43 2.86
CA LYS A 569 -35.18 -23.59 2.21
C LYS A 569 -36.07 -24.34 1.20
N ASP A 570 -37.37 -24.46 1.45
CA ASP A 570 -38.29 -25.17 0.54
C ASP A 570 -38.54 -24.41 -0.77
N ALA A 571 -38.23 -23.11 -0.83
CA ALA A 571 -38.42 -22.26 -2.02
C ALA A 571 -37.25 -22.34 -3.02
N TRP A 572 -36.18 -23.03 -2.64
CA TRP A 572 -34.89 -23.02 -3.33
C TRP A 572 -34.28 -24.42 -3.43
N PRO A 573 -33.47 -24.69 -4.47
CA PRO A 573 -32.65 -25.89 -4.51
C PRO A 573 -31.64 -25.90 -3.34
N GLU A 574 -31.10 -27.08 -3.04
CA GLU A 574 -30.10 -27.27 -1.97
C GLU A 574 -28.88 -26.33 -2.15
N LYS A 575 -28.46 -26.11 -3.40
CA LYS A 575 -27.46 -25.12 -3.76
C LYS A 575 -28.06 -24.10 -4.72
N ILE A 576 -27.98 -22.82 -4.34
CA ILE A 576 -28.54 -21.70 -5.10
C ILE A 576 -27.44 -20.97 -5.85
N THR A 577 -27.65 -20.81 -7.15
CA THR A 577 -26.75 -20.16 -8.11
C THR A 577 -27.30 -18.80 -8.54
N LEU A 578 -26.48 -18.05 -9.27
CA LEU A 578 -26.94 -16.82 -9.92
C LEU A 578 -28.08 -17.09 -10.92
N GLN A 579 -28.00 -18.20 -11.66
CA GLN A 579 -29.00 -18.57 -12.66
C GLN A 579 -30.37 -18.86 -12.03
N ASP A 580 -30.41 -19.48 -10.85
CA ASP A 580 -31.68 -19.73 -10.13
C ASP A 580 -32.42 -18.42 -9.80
N LEU A 581 -31.69 -17.34 -9.50
CA LEU A 581 -32.29 -16.02 -9.27
C LEU A 581 -32.79 -15.41 -10.59
N LYS A 582 -32.02 -15.58 -11.69
CA LYS A 582 -32.43 -15.12 -13.03
C LYS A 582 -33.67 -15.84 -13.53
N ASP A 583 -33.77 -17.14 -13.30
CA ASP A 583 -34.93 -17.96 -13.68
C ASP A 583 -36.20 -17.55 -12.92
N LYS A 584 -36.06 -16.93 -11.74
CA LYS A 584 -37.17 -16.29 -11.01
C LYS A 584 -37.47 -14.86 -11.47
N GLY A 585 -36.80 -14.35 -12.50
CA GLY A 585 -37.07 -13.04 -13.11
C GLY A 585 -36.23 -11.89 -12.56
N TYR A 586 -35.24 -12.14 -11.71
CA TYR A 586 -34.36 -11.09 -11.20
C TYR A 586 -33.19 -10.82 -12.15
N THR A 587 -32.96 -9.55 -12.46
CA THR A 587 -31.82 -9.12 -13.29
C THR A 587 -30.51 -9.14 -12.49
N GLY A 588 -29.37 -9.27 -13.17
CA GLY A 588 -28.05 -9.20 -12.52
C GLY A 588 -27.83 -7.91 -11.73
N ARG A 589 -28.37 -6.77 -12.21
CA ARG A 589 -28.34 -5.47 -11.53
C ARG A 589 -29.14 -5.48 -10.22
N GLN A 590 -30.33 -6.08 -10.20
CA GLN A 590 -31.14 -6.23 -8.98
C GLN A 590 -30.44 -7.13 -7.96
N ILE A 591 -29.83 -8.22 -8.42
CA ILE A 591 -29.08 -9.15 -7.56
C ILE A 591 -27.84 -8.46 -6.98
N ARG A 592 -27.08 -7.70 -7.79
CA ARG A 592 -25.95 -6.88 -7.33
C ARG A 592 -26.39 -5.90 -6.24
N PHE A 593 -27.48 -5.17 -6.47
CA PHE A 593 -28.00 -4.21 -5.50
C PHE A 593 -28.39 -4.89 -4.18
N TRP A 594 -29.05 -6.06 -4.25
CA TRP A 594 -29.36 -6.86 -3.07
C TRP A 594 -28.10 -7.31 -2.30
N LEU A 595 -27.07 -7.79 -2.99
CA LEU A 595 -25.80 -8.21 -2.40
C LEU A 595 -25.08 -7.05 -1.66
N LEU A 596 -25.23 -5.82 -2.15
CA LEU A 596 -24.65 -4.61 -1.59
C LEU A 596 -25.52 -3.95 -0.49
N ALA A 597 -26.82 -4.24 -0.45
CA ALA A 597 -27.77 -3.55 0.43
C ALA A 597 -27.46 -3.75 1.93
N THR A 598 -26.82 -4.86 2.29
CA THR A 598 -26.37 -5.16 3.65
C THR A 598 -24.85 -5.08 3.74
N HIS A 599 -24.36 -4.38 4.78
CA HIS A 599 -22.92 -4.25 5.07
C HIS A 599 -22.18 -5.58 4.93
N TYR A 600 -21.03 -5.59 4.25
CA TYR A 600 -20.34 -6.83 3.84
C TYR A 600 -20.03 -7.76 5.02
N ARG A 601 -19.74 -7.21 6.20
CA ARG A 601 -19.49 -7.94 7.47
C ARG A 601 -20.73 -8.45 8.23
N LYS A 602 -21.94 -8.27 7.69
CA LYS A 602 -23.17 -8.79 8.30
C LYS A 602 -23.76 -9.91 7.44
N PRO A 603 -24.35 -10.96 8.03
CA PRO A 603 -25.04 -11.99 7.25
C PRO A 603 -26.12 -11.37 6.34
N LEU A 604 -26.22 -11.85 5.11
CA LEU A 604 -27.24 -11.42 4.15
C LEU A 604 -28.28 -12.52 4.02
N HIS A 605 -29.54 -12.18 4.29
CA HIS A 605 -30.64 -13.12 4.33
C HIS A 605 -31.39 -13.16 2.99
N LEU A 606 -31.45 -14.36 2.40
CA LEU A 606 -32.19 -14.63 1.17
C LEU A 606 -33.62 -15.04 1.50
N THR A 607 -34.56 -14.19 1.07
CA THR A 607 -36.00 -14.46 0.97
C THR A 607 -36.49 -13.83 -0.33
N LEU A 608 -37.62 -14.31 -0.88
CA LEU A 608 -38.22 -13.63 -2.04
C LEU A 608 -38.54 -12.16 -1.72
N ALA A 609 -39.02 -11.89 -0.51
CA ALA A 609 -39.28 -10.53 -0.05
C ALA A 609 -38.04 -9.64 -0.01
N SER A 610 -36.85 -10.17 0.31
CA SER A 610 -35.62 -9.37 0.36
C SER A 610 -35.12 -9.00 -1.05
N LEU A 611 -35.29 -9.89 -2.03
CA LEU A 611 -35.03 -9.61 -3.45
C LEU A 611 -36.04 -8.61 -4.03
N ASP A 612 -37.34 -8.79 -3.78
CA ASP A 612 -38.39 -7.85 -4.20
C ASP A 612 -38.18 -6.45 -3.62
N SER A 613 -37.77 -6.37 -2.35
CA SER A 613 -37.46 -5.11 -1.69
C SER A 613 -36.27 -4.41 -2.34
N ALA A 614 -35.21 -5.15 -2.69
CA ALA A 614 -34.07 -4.64 -3.43
C ALA A 614 -34.48 -4.15 -4.83
N ALA A 615 -35.28 -4.93 -5.57
CA ALA A 615 -35.79 -4.57 -6.89
C ALA A 615 -36.62 -3.27 -6.84
N LYS A 616 -37.56 -3.14 -5.89
CA LYS A 616 -38.34 -1.91 -5.68
C LYS A 616 -37.47 -0.72 -5.25
N GLY A 617 -36.42 -0.97 -4.46
CA GLY A 617 -35.44 0.05 -4.08
C GLY A 617 -34.70 0.61 -5.28
N LEU A 618 -34.32 -0.27 -6.21
CA LEU A 618 -33.65 0.07 -7.46
C LEU A 618 -34.57 0.81 -8.42
N GLU A 619 -35.81 0.34 -8.60
CA GLU A 619 -36.85 0.98 -9.41
C GLU A 619 -37.13 2.42 -8.94
N ARG A 620 -37.08 2.67 -7.63
CA ARG A 620 -37.19 4.04 -7.08
C ARG A 620 -36.00 4.93 -7.43
N LEU A 621 -34.80 4.36 -7.56
CA LEU A 621 -33.61 5.09 -8.01
C LEU A 621 -33.67 5.36 -9.52
N ASP A 622 -34.21 4.43 -10.31
CA ASP A 622 -34.41 4.62 -11.76
C ASP A 622 -35.38 5.76 -12.04
N HIS A 623 -36.58 5.70 -11.46
CA HIS A 623 -37.54 6.80 -11.54
C HIS A 623 -36.97 8.14 -11.07
N PHE A 624 -36.04 8.11 -10.11
CA PHE A 624 -35.37 9.31 -9.64
C PHE A 624 -34.40 9.88 -10.68
N VAL A 625 -33.61 9.02 -11.34
CA VAL A 625 -32.72 9.43 -12.43
C VAL A 625 -33.54 9.96 -13.62
N GLU A 626 -34.61 9.26 -14.01
CA GLU A 626 -35.52 9.70 -15.07
C GLU A 626 -36.15 11.06 -14.77
N ALA A 627 -36.62 11.27 -13.53
CA ALA A 627 -37.19 12.55 -13.11
C ALA A 627 -36.17 13.71 -13.21
N LEU A 628 -34.90 13.44 -12.92
CA LEU A 628 -33.81 14.40 -13.09
C LEU A 628 -33.52 14.68 -14.56
N GLN A 629 -33.50 13.65 -15.42
CA GLN A 629 -33.27 13.80 -16.86
C GLN A 629 -34.37 14.64 -17.53
N ASN A 630 -35.60 14.51 -17.06
CA ASN A 630 -36.77 15.22 -17.60
C ASN A 630 -37.07 16.56 -16.91
N ALA A 631 -36.20 17.03 -16.00
CA ALA A 631 -36.44 18.27 -15.27
C ALA A 631 -36.27 19.52 -16.16
N ASP A 632 -37.34 20.31 -16.33
CA ASP A 632 -37.42 21.50 -17.19
C ASP A 632 -37.85 22.78 -16.42
N GLY A 633 -37.74 22.77 -15.09
CA GLY A 633 -38.31 23.82 -14.23
C GLY A 633 -37.77 25.23 -14.50
N ALA A 634 -38.68 26.21 -14.48
CA ALA A 634 -38.40 27.61 -14.83
C ALA A 634 -37.69 28.43 -13.72
N ARG A 635 -37.57 27.90 -12.49
CA ARG A 635 -36.98 28.60 -11.34
C ARG A 635 -35.61 28.02 -10.97
N THR A 636 -34.63 28.90 -10.78
CA THR A 636 -33.23 28.60 -10.42
C THR A 636 -32.92 28.72 -8.92
N ASN A 637 -33.93 28.85 -8.06
CA ASN A 637 -33.78 29.16 -6.62
C ASN A 637 -33.60 27.92 -5.70
N ALA A 638 -33.35 26.73 -6.25
CA ALA A 638 -33.05 25.56 -5.42
C ALA A 638 -31.60 25.61 -4.93
N ASP A 639 -31.39 25.28 -3.66
CA ASP A 639 -30.05 25.10 -3.06
C ASP A 639 -29.42 23.79 -3.54
N VAL A 640 -29.12 23.75 -4.84
CA VAL A 640 -28.52 22.60 -5.52
C VAL A 640 -27.14 22.32 -4.98
N ASP A 641 -26.38 23.36 -4.59
CA ASP A 641 -25.03 23.20 -4.06
C ASP A 641 -25.02 22.42 -2.74
N GLN A 642 -25.98 22.65 -1.84
CA GLN A 642 -26.14 21.83 -0.64
C GLN A 642 -26.53 20.37 -0.96
N LEU A 643 -27.36 20.13 -1.98
CA LEU A 643 -27.71 18.76 -2.40
C LEU A 643 -26.50 18.02 -2.97
N LEU A 644 -25.66 18.70 -3.74
CA LEU A 644 -24.40 18.13 -4.27
C LEU A 644 -23.43 17.80 -3.14
N TYR A 645 -23.32 18.70 -2.14
CA TYR A 645 -22.53 18.47 -0.94
C TYR A 645 -23.04 17.24 -0.16
N ASP A 646 -24.36 17.16 0.08
CA ASP A 646 -24.99 16.05 0.80
C ASP A 646 -24.75 14.69 0.11
N ILE A 647 -24.88 14.63 -1.23
CA ILE A 647 -24.57 13.43 -2.02
C ILE A 647 -23.10 13.05 -1.83
N LYS A 648 -22.18 14.00 -2.10
CA LYS A 648 -20.75 13.71 -2.13
C LYS A 648 -20.22 13.36 -0.73
N GLN A 649 -20.46 14.20 0.27
CA GLN A 649 -19.93 14.00 1.61
C GLN A 649 -20.64 12.88 2.34
N GLY A 650 -21.96 12.74 2.19
CA GLY A 650 -22.68 11.62 2.78
C GLY A 650 -22.22 10.28 2.22
N PHE A 651 -21.91 10.21 0.91
CA PHE A 651 -21.34 9.02 0.29
C PHE A 651 -19.91 8.75 0.76
N ILE A 652 -19.02 9.75 0.69
CA ILE A 652 -17.61 9.59 1.09
C ILE A 652 -17.51 9.21 2.56
N ALA A 653 -18.21 9.91 3.47
CA ALA A 653 -18.15 9.60 4.90
C ALA A 653 -18.65 8.19 5.23
N ALA A 654 -19.71 7.73 4.55
CA ALA A 654 -20.23 6.38 4.72
C ALA A 654 -19.26 5.31 4.19
N MET A 655 -18.66 5.54 3.02
CA MET A 655 -17.74 4.59 2.40
C MET A 655 -16.36 4.58 3.06
N ASP A 656 -15.89 5.74 3.56
CA ASP A 656 -14.67 5.86 4.36
C ASP A 656 -14.80 5.15 5.72
N ASP A 657 -16.01 4.97 6.24
CA ASP A 657 -16.28 4.14 7.42
C ASP A 657 -16.58 2.69 7.03
N ASP A 658 -15.54 1.93 6.69
CA ASP A 658 -15.60 0.48 6.45
C ASP A 658 -16.54 0.07 5.31
N LEU A 659 -16.59 0.87 4.23
CA LEU A 659 -17.43 0.63 3.04
C LEU A 659 -18.92 0.48 3.37
N SER A 660 -19.46 1.35 4.23
CA SER A 660 -20.86 1.26 4.68
C SER A 660 -21.86 1.67 3.60
N VAL A 661 -22.14 0.75 2.67
CA VAL A 661 -23.12 0.97 1.58
C VAL A 661 -24.52 1.28 2.13
N SER A 662 -24.93 0.65 3.23
CA SER A 662 -26.23 0.92 3.85
C SER A 662 -26.37 2.38 4.31
N ALA A 663 -25.28 2.98 4.83
CA ALA A 663 -25.27 4.39 5.22
C ALA A 663 -25.23 5.30 3.99
N ALA A 664 -24.46 4.93 2.96
CA ALA A 664 -24.40 5.65 1.69
C ALA A 664 -25.79 5.69 1.00
N LEU A 665 -26.48 4.56 0.93
CA LEU A 665 -27.84 4.46 0.38
C LEU A 665 -28.85 5.26 1.22
N SER A 666 -28.73 5.23 2.55
CA SER A 666 -29.59 6.04 3.43
C SER A 666 -29.43 7.54 3.16
N SER A 667 -28.19 8.01 2.98
CA SER A 667 -27.91 9.40 2.58
C SER A 667 -28.52 9.72 1.21
N LEU A 668 -28.33 8.82 0.23
CA LEU A 668 -28.88 9.00 -1.12
C LEU A 668 -30.42 9.09 -1.12
N PHE A 669 -31.12 8.20 -0.42
CA PHE A 669 -32.58 8.24 -0.34
C PHE A 669 -33.11 9.49 0.38
N ALA A 670 -32.36 10.07 1.31
CA ALA A 670 -32.70 11.36 1.91
C ALA A 670 -32.66 12.49 0.87
N VAL A 671 -31.67 12.47 -0.04
CA VAL A 671 -31.57 13.41 -1.16
C VAL A 671 -32.68 13.19 -2.18
N VAL A 672 -32.99 11.94 -2.54
CA VAL A 672 -34.11 11.58 -3.44
C VAL A 672 -35.41 12.24 -2.96
N LYS A 673 -35.71 12.17 -1.65
CA LYS A 673 -36.91 12.78 -1.07
C LYS A 673 -36.92 14.31 -1.20
N LYS A 674 -35.78 14.97 -1.01
CA LYS A 674 -35.64 16.43 -1.16
C LYS A 674 -35.86 16.85 -2.61
N VAL A 675 -35.21 16.15 -3.55
CA VAL A 675 -35.27 16.47 -4.97
C VAL A 675 -36.67 16.21 -5.55
N ASN A 676 -37.34 15.11 -5.18
CA ASN A 676 -38.72 14.85 -5.61
C ASN A 676 -39.68 15.97 -5.17
N ARG A 677 -39.47 16.55 -3.98
CA ARG A 677 -40.23 17.73 -3.52
C ARG A 677 -39.95 18.94 -4.42
N LEU A 678 -38.70 19.21 -4.77
CA LEU A 678 -38.33 20.33 -5.65
C LEU A 678 -38.89 20.15 -7.06
N ALA A 679 -38.82 18.94 -7.62
CA ALA A 679 -39.41 18.60 -8.91
C ALA A 679 -40.93 18.82 -8.90
N SER A 680 -41.63 18.34 -7.86
CA SER A 680 -43.09 18.55 -7.72
C SER A 680 -43.51 20.03 -7.59
N GLN A 681 -42.58 20.91 -7.17
CA GLN A 681 -42.80 22.35 -7.04
C GLN A 681 -42.32 23.13 -8.27
N ASN A 682 -41.90 22.44 -9.32
CA ASN A 682 -41.29 23.00 -10.53
C ASN A 682 -40.11 23.94 -10.23
N ALA A 683 -39.36 23.63 -9.17
CA ALA A 683 -38.29 24.45 -8.60
C ALA A 683 -36.88 23.94 -8.95
N LEU A 684 -36.78 22.91 -9.78
CA LEU A 684 -35.51 22.34 -10.25
C LEU A 684 -35.40 22.54 -11.76
N GLY A 685 -34.55 23.46 -12.19
CA GLY A 685 -34.22 23.64 -13.60
C GLY A 685 -33.20 22.61 -14.11
N SER A 686 -33.13 22.45 -15.43
CA SER A 686 -32.31 21.43 -16.11
C SER A 686 -30.82 21.51 -15.77
N SER A 687 -30.28 22.72 -15.57
CA SER A 687 -28.88 22.89 -15.16
C SER A 687 -28.59 22.29 -13.77
N GLY A 688 -29.50 22.48 -12.81
CA GLY A 688 -29.37 21.92 -11.47
C GLY A 688 -29.51 20.39 -11.47
N ALA A 689 -30.47 19.89 -12.24
CA ALA A 689 -30.68 18.45 -12.40
C ALA A 689 -29.47 17.75 -13.04
N ASN A 690 -28.86 18.36 -14.06
CA ASN A 690 -27.64 17.84 -14.70
C ASN A 690 -26.45 17.76 -13.73
N LYS A 691 -26.26 18.75 -12.86
CA LYS A 691 -25.22 18.69 -11.82
C LYS A 691 -25.45 17.52 -10.85
N ILE A 692 -26.71 17.29 -10.45
CA ILE A 692 -27.07 16.17 -9.57
C ILE A 692 -26.82 14.84 -10.28
N LEU A 693 -27.22 14.71 -11.55
CA LEU A 693 -26.93 13.53 -12.37
C LEU A 693 -25.42 13.25 -12.46
N GLU A 694 -24.59 14.27 -12.65
CA GLU A 694 -23.13 14.11 -12.68
C GLU A 694 -22.59 13.62 -11.32
N ALA A 695 -23.10 14.14 -10.20
CA ALA A 695 -22.72 13.67 -8.87
C ALA A 695 -23.12 12.21 -8.65
N LEU A 696 -24.33 11.82 -9.09
CA LEU A 696 -24.80 10.43 -9.02
C LEU A 696 -23.93 9.50 -9.88
N ARG A 697 -23.57 9.91 -11.11
CA ARG A 697 -22.65 9.14 -11.97
C ARG A 697 -21.31 8.90 -11.28
N LYS A 698 -20.75 9.91 -10.61
CA LYS A 698 -19.49 9.79 -9.86
C LYS A 698 -19.60 8.80 -8.71
N THR A 699 -20.67 8.84 -7.91
CA THR A 699 -20.88 7.86 -6.83
C THR A 699 -21.17 6.46 -7.36
N ASP A 700 -21.86 6.36 -8.49
CA ASP A 700 -22.22 5.08 -9.09
C ASP A 700 -21.06 4.37 -9.78
N GLN A 701 -19.95 5.06 -10.07
CA GLN A 701 -18.70 4.38 -10.45
C GLN A 701 -18.25 3.36 -9.39
N VAL A 702 -18.64 3.57 -8.14
CA VAL A 702 -18.38 2.68 -7.00
C VAL A 702 -19.46 1.61 -6.85
N LEU A 703 -20.74 2.01 -6.81
CA LEU A 703 -21.83 1.06 -6.57
C LEU A 703 -22.15 0.21 -7.80
N GLY A 704 -22.14 0.79 -9.00
CA GLY A 704 -22.43 0.12 -10.26
C GLY A 704 -23.87 -0.37 -10.34
N VAL A 705 -24.82 0.42 -9.84
CA VAL A 705 -26.23 0.04 -9.73
C VAL A 705 -27.18 1.07 -10.34
N LEU A 706 -26.77 2.28 -10.73
CA LEU A 706 -27.70 3.25 -11.34
C LEU A 706 -27.74 3.09 -12.87
N SER A 707 -28.93 3.18 -13.44
CA SER A 707 -29.11 3.30 -14.89
C SER A 707 -29.21 4.77 -15.25
N PHE A 708 -28.49 5.21 -16.28
CA PHE A 708 -28.56 6.58 -16.79
C PHE A 708 -28.87 6.66 -18.28
N ASP A 709 -29.01 5.52 -18.94
CA ASP A 709 -29.44 5.46 -20.31
C ASP A 709 -30.98 5.51 -20.31
N ALA A 710 -31.56 6.28 -21.22
CA ALA A 710 -33.00 6.21 -21.44
C ALA A 710 -33.31 4.79 -21.94
N GLU A 711 -34.23 4.08 -21.27
CA GLU A 711 -34.76 2.86 -21.87
C GLU A 711 -35.27 3.22 -23.27
N PRO A 712 -34.96 2.40 -24.31
CA PRO A 712 -35.52 2.63 -25.63
C PRO A 712 -37.04 2.64 -25.50
N GLN A 713 -37.63 3.84 -25.69
CA GLN A 713 -39.07 4.00 -25.71
C GLN A 713 -39.60 3.12 -26.85
N ASP A 714 -40.33 2.07 -26.51
CA ASP A 714 -41.08 1.29 -27.48
C ASP A 714 -42.01 2.27 -28.22
N ALA A 715 -41.82 2.38 -29.54
CA ALA A 715 -42.57 3.29 -30.38
C ALA A 715 -44.09 3.04 -30.27
N GLU A 716 -44.51 1.80 -30.01
CA GLU A 716 -45.91 1.48 -29.78
C GLU A 716 -46.41 1.99 -28.41
N ILE A 717 -45.61 1.89 -27.36
CA ILE A 717 -45.96 2.42 -26.02
C ILE A 717 -46.11 3.94 -26.09
N SER A 718 -45.19 4.62 -26.79
CA SER A 718 -45.23 6.08 -26.97
C SER A 718 -46.45 6.52 -27.76
N ALA A 719 -46.80 5.81 -28.83
CA ALA A 719 -48.00 6.08 -29.62
C ALA A 719 -49.30 5.85 -28.83
N LEU A 720 -49.33 4.84 -27.95
CA LEU A 720 -50.47 4.59 -27.05
C LEU A 720 -50.60 5.69 -25.99
N MET A 721 -49.48 6.15 -25.41
CA MET A 721 -49.45 7.27 -24.47
C MET A 721 -50.00 8.57 -25.11
N GLU A 722 -49.57 8.92 -26.33
CA GLU A 722 -50.10 10.10 -27.04
C GLU A 722 -51.59 9.99 -27.34
N LYS A 723 -52.06 8.83 -27.82
CA LYS A 723 -53.49 8.59 -28.06
C LYS A 723 -54.31 8.74 -26.77
N ARG A 724 -53.77 8.28 -25.65
CA ARG A 724 -54.41 8.40 -24.33
C ARG A 724 -54.53 9.87 -23.91
N GLU A 725 -53.46 10.65 -24.00
CA GLU A 725 -53.49 12.06 -23.62
C GLU A 725 -54.40 12.89 -24.54
N LYS A 726 -54.46 12.55 -25.83
CA LYS A 726 -55.44 13.13 -26.76
C LYS A 726 -56.88 12.81 -26.35
N ALA A 727 -57.18 11.56 -26.02
CA ALA A 727 -58.51 11.15 -25.55
C ALA A 727 -58.90 11.89 -24.25
N ARG A 728 -57.95 12.09 -23.33
CA ARG A 728 -58.18 12.88 -22.11
C ARG A 728 -58.42 14.36 -22.40
N ALA A 729 -57.66 14.96 -23.31
CA ALA A 729 -57.83 16.36 -23.71
C ALA A 729 -59.17 16.61 -24.40
N GLU A 730 -59.69 15.61 -25.11
CA GLU A 730 -60.99 15.64 -25.78
C GLU A 730 -62.17 15.24 -24.86
N GLY A 731 -61.89 14.85 -23.60
CA GLY A 731 -62.89 14.46 -22.61
C GLY A 731 -63.43 13.03 -22.76
N ASP A 732 -62.83 12.22 -23.64
CA ASP A 732 -63.17 10.81 -23.84
C ASP A 732 -62.44 9.91 -22.83
N TYR A 733 -62.95 9.89 -21.61
CA TYR A 733 -62.39 9.10 -20.52
C TYR A 733 -62.50 7.59 -20.75
N ALA A 734 -63.50 7.12 -21.52
CA ALA A 734 -63.66 5.71 -21.82
C ALA A 734 -62.54 5.20 -22.75
N ALA A 735 -62.21 5.97 -23.79
CA ALA A 735 -61.07 5.66 -24.66
C ALA A 735 -59.73 5.77 -23.90
N ALA A 736 -59.58 6.76 -23.03
CA ALA A 736 -58.37 6.92 -22.21
C ALA A 736 -58.15 5.74 -21.23
N ASP A 737 -59.22 5.23 -20.62
CA ASP A 737 -59.17 4.06 -19.75
C ASP A 737 -58.89 2.78 -20.54
N ALA A 738 -59.50 2.58 -21.71
CA ALA A 738 -59.21 1.43 -22.57
C ALA A 738 -57.74 1.39 -23.02
N ILE A 739 -57.14 2.54 -23.31
CA ILE A 739 -55.71 2.64 -23.66
C ILE A 739 -54.83 2.42 -22.42
N ARG A 740 -55.26 2.86 -21.23
CA ARG A 740 -54.57 2.53 -19.96
C ARG A 740 -54.52 1.03 -19.73
N ASP A 741 -55.61 0.31 -20.02
CA ASP A 741 -55.67 -1.14 -19.85
C ASP A 741 -54.77 -1.85 -20.87
N GLN A 742 -54.67 -1.35 -22.11
CA GLN A 742 -53.72 -1.86 -23.12
C GLN A 742 -52.26 -1.64 -22.71
N LEU A 743 -51.94 -0.47 -22.14
CA LEU A 743 -50.62 -0.16 -21.60
C LEU A 743 -50.32 -1.09 -20.41
N THR A 744 -51.28 -1.31 -19.52
CA THR A 744 -51.14 -2.21 -18.36
C THR A 744 -50.92 -3.66 -18.78
N ALA A 745 -51.64 -4.14 -19.80
CA ALA A 745 -51.46 -5.49 -20.36
C ALA A 745 -50.07 -5.70 -20.98
N ARG A 746 -49.40 -4.62 -21.38
CA ARG A 746 -48.01 -4.60 -21.87
C ARG A 746 -46.98 -4.34 -20.76
N GLY A 747 -47.39 -4.39 -19.50
CA GLY A 747 -46.52 -4.16 -18.34
C GLY A 747 -46.27 -2.69 -18.00
N VAL A 748 -46.92 -1.75 -18.68
CA VAL A 748 -46.73 -0.31 -18.48
C VAL A 748 -47.78 0.23 -17.50
N THR A 749 -47.33 0.70 -16.34
CA THR A 749 -48.21 1.35 -15.35
C THR A 749 -48.31 2.85 -15.61
N VAL A 750 -49.50 3.33 -15.97
CA VAL A 750 -49.73 4.77 -16.24
C VAL A 750 -50.08 5.51 -14.94
N ARG A 751 -49.35 6.60 -14.63
CA ARG A 751 -49.64 7.49 -13.49
C ARG A 751 -50.09 8.86 -13.97
N ASP A 752 -51.26 9.31 -13.52
CA ASP A 752 -51.80 10.61 -13.86
C ASP A 752 -51.19 11.71 -12.98
N GLY A 753 -50.62 12.75 -13.60
CA GLY A 753 -50.23 13.98 -12.91
C GLY A 753 -51.46 14.76 -12.41
N LYS A 754 -51.28 15.61 -11.39
CA LYS A 754 -52.31 16.60 -11.02
C LYS A 754 -52.55 17.51 -12.22
N ALA A 755 -53.80 17.61 -12.66
CA ALA A 755 -54.21 18.53 -13.72
C ALA A 755 -53.71 19.95 -13.39
N LYS A 756 -53.08 20.60 -14.38
CA LYS A 756 -52.60 21.99 -14.29
C LYS A 756 -53.73 22.98 -14.09
#